data_AF-A0A8D8TQK5-F1
#
_entry.id   AF-A0A8D8TQK5-F1
#
_cell.length_a   1.000
_cell.length_b   1.000
_cell.length_c   1.000
_cell.angle_alpha   90.00
_cell.angle_beta   90.00
_cell.angle_gamma   90.00
#
_symmetry.space_group_name_H-M   'P 1'
#
loop_
_entity.id
_entity.type
_entity.pdbx_description
1 polymer ?
#
loop_
_entity_poly.entity_id
_entity_poly.type
_entity_poly.pdbx_seq_one_letter_code
_entity_poly.pdbx_strand_id
1 'polypeptide(L)'
;MLMLLSENDLSDTQEDEIKTDIPGQESNRPGNQPSTSNKKILYWNTQSFLQTIMSKEFFCLILTLLVYYAMFVTSLTKINKVGPASLFFTNSSCVIDHYEGNLAVAMKHAFTSDVSMVLLYAPWDADSQLARHEFDMTCRFYSKQVKFLAVNCWHPGSSCRSHFSKLTRYPAILVYVQSSPEVQGIQYKGLLQADHMIHFLNNVLSPIQRVDSVATLSRVKANNDGLVVLCADLTTPLGSRLYKVFYSVSLKFLEYDVLREVKFLTVLNSQVPLYLTKQFPSLVLVNFNNSVDYKGNFTEDKIIGWILNSLGSKPIAWINLSGTKSLTLNYYLRNETSLVLFTPRNLLRNINIYYNLLKIIAADFHKNCATVSSSAAVEDKYQILINYLVVTNIIESANHKTLAETCEQLKLKIIEKIISKQKQLEVQREEEYLSLKTVKRKTFANEPVDTDRLNADANGFGASYLVNVNKETGVLFPLNGANIANDELFNTSSPVTSTTFVPKMGIFTEGKPVDKYSIMNLLYENSKQMCKILRLANRILGMPDLSQVDASEQGKPSLSGELNGETGNHFADCVTNKSINFLSIDSKRYRYFLDNLNIDIDHYRDETLAIIVDVVNDNENIYLLDANITRDSLVLFVRDYLDDKLTRYRRSNDIVSESDRLGETVSDHSSNPSKKRVVSLNRQFDSIPITPLLSELTASNFYSLTHNSSSSILVFFYSKYCGLCPAYSHILYVFSFILSHVKELSFMRVDSDTNDLPYPFVPHALPSVLLFPANASQDSLVFDRGEPFTQTRLLAFLLRGIHDLELRMHIYLAVCLKANKAHAFSCLQGVHRMLHAYLLKSRLALARTYGSLRHAAGSSLTSTFRYNMKVKKYLVRIKYYKFIQHFIRNHFLAGRTARSRRKVNHYVHYLYSVYTKCRNQIQRMNSVHGRLNRLLTSPQVESRQYRLKEEL
;
A
#
# COMPACT_ATOMS: atom_id res chain seq x y z
N MET A 1 3.66 -25.43 -34.62
CA MET A 1 4.42 -26.61 -34.17
C MET A 1 3.41 -27.64 -33.70
N LEU A 2 2.77 -28.31 -34.67
CA LEU A 2 1.80 -29.39 -34.49
C LEU A 2 2.03 -30.35 -35.66
N MET A 3 2.49 -31.55 -35.33
CA MET A 3 2.70 -32.80 -36.11
C MET A 3 3.57 -33.63 -35.14
N LEU A 4 3.25 -34.86 -34.73
CA LEU A 4 2.64 -36.06 -35.33
C LEU A 4 1.94 -36.83 -34.17
N LEU A 5 0.90 -37.66 -34.31
CA LEU A 5 0.76 -39.02 -34.89
C LEU A 5 -0.75 -39.36 -34.73
N SER A 6 -1.56 -39.85 -35.68
CA SER A 6 -1.59 -41.13 -36.41
C SER A 6 -1.66 -42.40 -35.54
N GLU A 7 -2.89 -42.94 -35.50
CA GLU A 7 -3.34 -44.34 -35.63
C GLU A 7 -3.02 -45.46 -34.59
N ASN A 8 -4.14 -46.14 -34.25
CA ASN A 8 -4.37 -47.58 -34.13
C ASN A 8 -4.45 -48.30 -32.77
N ASP A 9 -5.64 -48.88 -32.61
CA ASP A 9 -5.99 -50.27 -32.26
C ASP A 9 -6.07 -50.78 -30.81
N LEU A 10 -7.24 -51.42 -30.58
CA LEU A 10 -7.55 -52.65 -29.83
C LEU A 10 -7.09 -52.75 -28.36
N SER A 11 -7.76 -53.42 -27.43
CA SER A 11 -9.06 -54.08 -27.22
C SER A 11 -8.94 -54.71 -25.82
N ASP A 12 -10.07 -55.10 -25.22
CA ASP A 12 -10.18 -56.11 -24.16
C ASP A 12 -9.78 -55.69 -22.72
N THR A 13 -10.50 -56.03 -21.65
CA THR A 13 -11.63 -56.95 -21.44
C THR A 13 -12.25 -56.76 -20.04
N GLN A 14 -13.40 -57.44 -19.85
CA GLN A 14 -14.10 -57.86 -18.62
C GLN A 14 -15.09 -56.85 -18.01
N GLU A 15 -16.40 -57.00 -18.26
CA GLU A 15 -17.37 -58.03 -17.79
C GLU A 15 -17.73 -57.88 -16.30
N ASP A 16 -18.99 -57.50 -16.04
CA ASP A 16 -19.91 -58.29 -15.22
C ASP A 16 -21.37 -57.78 -15.41
N GLU A 17 -22.20 -58.64 -16.02
CA GLU A 17 -23.67 -58.63 -15.97
C GLU A 17 -24.13 -59.19 -14.58
N ILE A 18 -25.35 -58.97 -14.06
CA ILE A 18 -26.52 -59.83 -14.33
C ILE A 18 -27.74 -59.41 -13.46
N LYS A 19 -28.92 -59.37 -14.13
CA LYS A 19 -30.34 -59.67 -13.78
C LYS A 19 -31.18 -58.90 -12.74
N THR A 20 -32.20 -58.27 -13.32
CA THR A 20 -33.67 -58.29 -13.07
C THR A 20 -34.28 -59.25 -12.04
N ASP A 21 -35.35 -58.78 -11.38
CA ASP A 21 -36.52 -59.56 -10.96
C ASP A 21 -37.84 -58.77 -11.11
N ILE A 22 -38.87 -59.47 -11.63
CA ILE A 22 -40.30 -59.08 -11.74
C ILE A 22 -41.09 -60.07 -10.85
N PRO A 23 -42.34 -59.75 -10.41
CA PRO A 23 -43.46 -60.52 -10.99
C PRO A 23 -44.74 -59.71 -11.27
N GLY A 24 -45.47 -60.13 -12.32
CA GLY A 24 -46.85 -59.74 -12.66
C GLY A 24 -47.88 -60.34 -11.70
N GLN A 25 -49.17 -59.97 -11.75
CA GLN A 25 -50.24 -60.31 -12.72
C GLN A 25 -51.40 -59.29 -12.50
N GLU A 26 -52.36 -59.02 -13.38
CA GLU A 26 -53.37 -59.95 -13.93
C GLU A 26 -54.29 -59.20 -14.94
N SER A 27 -55.08 -59.96 -15.69
CA SER A 27 -55.62 -59.64 -17.03
C SER A 27 -57.15 -59.45 -17.12
N ASN A 28 -57.60 -58.78 -18.20
CA ASN A 28 -58.82 -59.04 -19.02
C ASN A 28 -60.22 -58.69 -18.42
N ARG A 29 -61.26 -58.18 -19.11
CA ARG A 29 -61.75 -58.01 -20.53
C ARG A 29 -63.09 -57.19 -20.45
N PRO A 30 -63.95 -57.01 -21.49
CA PRO A 30 -63.80 -56.55 -22.90
C PRO A 30 -64.87 -55.50 -23.36
N GLY A 31 -64.73 -54.94 -24.58
CA GLY A 31 -65.87 -54.64 -25.48
C GLY A 31 -66.34 -53.18 -25.69
N ASN A 32 -65.97 -52.54 -26.82
CA ASN A 32 -66.89 -52.26 -27.94
C ASN A 32 -66.22 -51.50 -29.11
N GLN A 33 -66.77 -51.78 -30.29
CA GLN A 33 -66.27 -51.50 -31.66
C GLN A 33 -66.81 -50.15 -32.23
N PRO A 34 -66.59 -49.75 -33.51
CA PRO A 34 -65.94 -48.48 -33.86
C PRO A 34 -66.81 -47.51 -34.69
N SER A 35 -66.33 -46.29 -34.95
CA SER A 35 -66.66 -45.58 -36.20
C SER A 35 -65.59 -44.59 -36.67
N THR A 36 -65.52 -44.51 -37.99
CA THR A 36 -64.55 -43.92 -38.90
C THR A 36 -64.51 -42.39 -38.91
N SER A 37 -63.31 -41.81 -38.75
CA SER A 37 -62.80 -40.65 -39.51
C SER A 37 -61.36 -40.34 -39.06
N ASN A 38 -60.51 -39.80 -39.95
CA ASN A 38 -59.14 -39.30 -39.70
C ASN A 38 -57.94 -40.23 -39.96
N LYS A 39 -57.92 -40.95 -41.08
CA LYS A 39 -56.66 -41.47 -41.66
C LYS A 39 -55.95 -40.52 -42.64
N LYS A 40 -56.37 -39.26 -42.79
CA LYS A 40 -55.71 -38.28 -43.70
C LYS A 40 -54.86 -37.18 -43.02
N ILE A 41 -54.77 -37.13 -41.69
CA ILE A 41 -54.08 -36.02 -40.99
C ILE A 41 -52.67 -36.39 -40.47
N LEU A 42 -52.26 -37.66 -40.51
CA LEU A 42 -50.98 -38.09 -39.92
C LEU A 42 -49.80 -38.22 -40.92
N TYR A 43 -49.94 -37.77 -42.17
CA TYR A 43 -48.84 -37.83 -43.15
C TYR A 43 -48.22 -36.45 -43.48
N TRP A 44 -48.81 -35.34 -43.03
CA TRP A 44 -48.33 -33.99 -43.33
C TRP A 44 -47.43 -33.35 -42.26
N ASN A 45 -47.20 -34.02 -41.11
CA ASN A 45 -46.48 -33.43 -39.98
C ASN A 45 -45.07 -33.98 -39.73
N THR A 46 -44.63 -35.04 -40.41
CA THR A 46 -43.25 -35.55 -40.29
C THR A 46 -42.27 -34.81 -41.21
N GLN A 47 -42.75 -34.32 -42.35
CA GLN A 47 -41.93 -33.60 -43.33
C GLN A 47 -41.51 -32.20 -42.83
N SER A 48 -42.40 -31.48 -42.15
CA SER A 48 -42.09 -30.16 -41.57
C SER A 48 -41.16 -30.22 -40.35
N PHE A 49 -41.20 -31.31 -39.57
CA PHE A 49 -40.37 -31.45 -38.37
C PHE A 49 -38.92 -31.81 -38.71
N LEU A 50 -38.71 -32.71 -39.68
CA LEU A 50 -37.38 -33.05 -40.22
C LEU A 50 -36.73 -31.85 -40.92
N GLN A 51 -37.50 -31.04 -41.65
CA GLN A 51 -36.98 -29.85 -42.34
C GLN A 51 -36.51 -28.77 -41.34
N THR A 52 -37.16 -28.67 -40.17
CA THR A 52 -36.77 -27.71 -39.12
C THR A 52 -35.50 -28.16 -38.39
N ILE A 53 -35.32 -29.46 -38.15
CA ILE A 53 -34.10 -30.01 -37.53
C ILE A 53 -32.91 -29.90 -38.49
N MET A 54 -33.10 -30.31 -39.75
CA MET A 54 -32.06 -30.22 -40.79
C MET A 54 -31.64 -28.76 -41.04
N SER A 55 -32.57 -27.78 -40.96
CA SER A 55 -32.24 -26.36 -41.10
C SER A 55 -31.38 -25.80 -39.96
N LYS A 56 -31.54 -26.31 -38.73
CA LYS A 56 -30.75 -25.89 -37.56
C LYS A 56 -29.34 -26.45 -37.58
N GLU A 57 -29.21 -27.73 -37.95
CA GLU A 57 -27.91 -28.40 -38.14
C GLU A 57 -27.10 -27.71 -39.26
N PHE A 58 -27.75 -27.39 -40.40
CA PHE A 58 -27.11 -26.67 -41.50
C PHE A 58 -26.67 -25.26 -41.10
N PHE A 59 -27.49 -24.56 -40.32
CA PHE A 59 -27.15 -23.23 -39.83
C PHE A 59 -25.93 -23.27 -38.90
N CYS A 60 -25.86 -24.26 -37.99
CA CYS A 60 -24.69 -24.48 -37.14
C CYS A 60 -23.43 -24.78 -37.97
N LEU A 61 -23.51 -25.63 -39.01
CA LEU A 61 -22.39 -25.93 -39.90
C LEU A 61 -21.90 -24.71 -40.68
N ILE A 62 -22.82 -23.87 -41.16
CA ILE A 62 -22.46 -22.61 -41.83
C ILE A 62 -21.80 -21.66 -40.83
N LEU A 63 -22.27 -21.61 -39.59
CA LEU A 63 -21.70 -20.76 -38.56
C LEU A 63 -20.30 -21.23 -38.16
N THR A 64 -20.06 -22.54 -38.04
CA THR A 64 -18.71 -23.08 -37.78
C THR A 64 -17.77 -22.88 -38.96
N LEU A 65 -18.25 -22.98 -40.20
CA LEU A 65 -17.47 -22.66 -41.40
C LEU A 65 -17.15 -21.16 -41.50
N LEU A 66 -18.08 -20.29 -41.14
CA LEU A 66 -17.85 -18.84 -41.09
C LEU A 66 -16.88 -18.46 -39.97
N VAL A 67 -16.97 -19.11 -38.81
CA VAL A 67 -16.00 -18.93 -37.72
C VAL A 67 -14.63 -19.47 -38.12
N TYR A 68 -14.56 -20.62 -38.78
CA TYR A 68 -13.31 -21.18 -39.29
C TYR A 68 -12.70 -20.28 -40.38
N TYR A 69 -13.51 -19.76 -41.30
CA TYR A 69 -13.09 -18.80 -42.31
C TYR A 69 -12.63 -17.48 -41.68
N ALA A 70 -13.34 -16.97 -40.68
CA ALA A 70 -12.92 -15.79 -39.92
C ALA A 70 -11.61 -16.04 -39.15
N MET A 71 -11.42 -17.24 -38.58
CA MET A 71 -10.17 -17.66 -37.93
C MET A 71 -9.01 -17.77 -38.95
N PHE A 72 -9.29 -18.23 -40.17
CA PHE A 72 -8.30 -18.32 -41.25
C PHE A 72 -7.95 -16.94 -41.85
N VAL A 73 -8.92 -16.05 -41.97
CA VAL A 73 -8.72 -14.66 -42.42
C VAL A 73 -8.01 -13.84 -41.33
N THR A 74 -8.30 -14.09 -40.05
CA THR A 74 -7.58 -13.45 -38.94
C THR A 74 -6.16 -14.01 -38.76
N SER A 75 -5.91 -15.29 -39.07
CA SER A 75 -4.54 -15.85 -39.09
C SER A 75 -3.69 -15.33 -40.26
N LEU A 76 -4.32 -14.86 -41.34
CA LEU A 76 -3.69 -14.15 -42.46
C LEU A 76 -3.54 -12.63 -42.22
N THR A 77 -3.76 -12.13 -41.01
CA THR A 77 -3.33 -10.77 -40.67
C THR A 77 -1.81 -10.70 -40.79
N LYS A 78 -1.37 -10.07 -41.88
CA LYS A 78 -0.01 -9.62 -42.19
C LYS A 78 0.81 -9.45 -40.91
N ILE A 79 1.96 -10.11 -40.85
CA ILE A 79 3.09 -9.62 -40.06
C ILE A 79 3.25 -8.16 -40.48
N ASN A 80 2.80 -7.23 -39.64
CA ASN A 80 2.98 -5.81 -39.90
C ASN A 80 4.47 -5.62 -40.13
N LYS A 81 4.87 -5.18 -41.34
CA LYS A 81 6.24 -4.72 -41.57
C LYS A 81 6.51 -3.70 -40.47
N VAL A 82 7.51 -4.01 -39.63
CA VAL A 82 7.88 -3.14 -38.52
C VAL A 82 8.13 -1.75 -39.07
N GLY A 83 7.51 -0.74 -38.46
CA GLY A 83 7.68 0.66 -38.88
C GLY A 83 9.15 1.06 -38.92
N PRO A 84 9.52 2.10 -39.69
CA PRO A 84 10.90 2.57 -39.75
C PRO A 84 11.40 2.90 -38.35
N ALA A 85 12.69 2.60 -38.09
CA ALA A 85 13.31 2.93 -36.82
C ALA A 85 13.22 4.44 -36.58
N SER A 86 12.82 4.84 -35.37
CA SER A 86 12.65 6.24 -34.98
C SER A 86 13.42 6.54 -33.70
N LEU A 87 13.78 7.81 -33.55
CA LEU A 87 14.53 8.31 -32.40
C LEU A 87 13.76 8.06 -31.09
N PHE A 88 14.40 7.32 -30.20
CA PHE A 88 13.96 7.08 -28.84
C PHE A 88 14.43 8.17 -27.89
N PHE A 89 15.51 8.90 -28.17
CA PHE A 89 15.87 10.13 -27.45
C PHE A 89 15.71 11.35 -28.35
N THR A 90 15.35 12.51 -27.78
CA THR A 90 15.24 13.74 -28.59
C THR A 90 16.64 14.28 -28.90
N ASN A 91 16.78 15.07 -29.97
CA ASN A 91 18.07 15.71 -30.33
C ASN A 91 18.61 16.66 -29.25
N SER A 92 17.79 17.04 -28.26
CA SER A 92 18.19 17.86 -27.11
C SER A 92 18.76 17.04 -25.94
N SER A 93 18.68 15.72 -25.99
CA SER A 93 19.24 14.81 -25.00
C SER A 93 20.76 14.74 -25.12
N CYS A 94 21.45 14.51 -24.01
CA CYS A 94 22.89 14.22 -24.04
C CYS A 94 23.20 12.75 -24.36
N VAL A 95 22.17 11.88 -24.45
CA VAL A 95 22.31 10.47 -24.79
C VAL A 95 22.42 10.31 -26.30
N ILE A 96 23.44 9.58 -26.75
CA ILE A 96 23.63 9.29 -28.17
C ILE A 96 22.79 8.07 -28.55
N ASP A 97 21.72 8.29 -29.31
CA ASP A 97 20.75 7.24 -29.68
C ASP A 97 21.04 6.62 -31.06
N HIS A 98 21.42 5.34 -31.05
CA HIS A 98 21.56 4.48 -32.21
C HIS A 98 20.26 3.70 -32.46
N TYR A 99 19.23 4.43 -32.90
CA TYR A 99 17.87 3.91 -33.10
C TYR A 99 17.75 2.85 -34.21
N GLU A 100 18.68 2.81 -35.16
CA GLU A 100 18.78 1.78 -36.22
C GLU A 100 19.36 0.44 -35.72
N GLY A 101 19.92 0.42 -34.49
CA GLY A 101 20.49 -0.78 -33.89
C GLY A 101 21.85 -1.19 -34.47
N ASN A 102 22.66 -0.24 -34.94
CA ASN A 102 24.04 -0.46 -35.36
C ASN A 102 24.98 -0.54 -34.14
N LEU A 103 25.33 -1.76 -33.75
CA LEU A 103 26.12 -2.06 -32.57
C LEU A 103 27.60 -1.69 -32.73
N ALA A 104 28.18 -1.88 -33.92
CA ALA A 104 29.60 -1.61 -34.15
C ALA A 104 29.92 -0.12 -33.98
N VAL A 105 29.06 0.76 -34.51
CA VAL A 105 29.18 2.21 -34.35
C VAL A 105 28.97 2.62 -32.89
N ALA A 106 27.96 2.04 -32.23
CA ALA A 106 27.70 2.31 -30.82
C ALA A 106 28.89 1.92 -29.93
N MET A 107 29.49 0.75 -30.15
CA MET A 107 30.65 0.28 -29.38
C MET A 107 31.90 1.11 -29.66
N LYS A 108 32.13 1.52 -30.91
CA LYS A 108 33.20 2.47 -31.24
C LYS A 108 33.06 3.77 -30.45
N HIS A 109 31.84 4.28 -30.33
CA HIS A 109 31.57 5.47 -29.52
C HIS A 109 31.68 5.22 -28.01
N ALA A 110 31.35 4.03 -27.52
CA ALA A 110 31.50 3.67 -26.11
C ALA A 110 32.98 3.63 -25.69
N PHE A 111 33.87 3.12 -26.55
CA PHE A 111 35.30 3.01 -26.22
C PHE A 111 36.12 4.29 -26.45
N THR A 112 35.48 5.42 -26.81
CA THR A 112 36.18 6.73 -26.84
C THR A 112 36.35 7.37 -25.47
N SER A 113 35.73 6.79 -24.44
CA SER A 113 35.67 7.35 -23.10
C SER A 113 36.00 6.26 -22.09
N ASP A 114 36.65 6.65 -20.99
CA ASP A 114 37.11 5.71 -19.96
C ASP A 114 35.96 4.90 -19.36
N VAL A 115 34.80 5.55 -19.18
CA VAL A 115 33.56 4.93 -18.70
C VAL A 115 32.39 5.32 -19.61
N SER A 116 31.66 4.30 -20.08
CA SER A 116 30.48 4.48 -20.93
C SER A 116 29.32 3.62 -20.45
N MET A 117 28.13 4.20 -20.38
CA MET A 117 26.89 3.53 -20.00
C MET A 117 25.98 3.40 -21.22
N VAL A 118 25.59 2.16 -21.54
CA VAL A 118 24.87 1.79 -22.76
C VAL A 118 23.51 1.20 -22.39
N LEU A 119 22.44 1.80 -22.91
CA LEU A 119 21.06 1.35 -22.77
C LEU A 119 20.64 0.55 -24.01
N LEU A 120 20.45 -0.75 -23.86
CA LEU A 120 19.86 -1.61 -24.87
C LEU A 120 18.34 -1.61 -24.67
N TYR A 121 17.59 -1.02 -25.59
CA TYR A 121 16.15 -0.78 -25.39
C TYR A 121 15.29 -1.38 -26.51
N ALA A 122 13.99 -1.49 -26.21
CA ALA A 122 12.93 -1.73 -27.18
C ALA A 122 11.90 -0.59 -27.09
N PRO A 123 11.49 0.04 -28.20
CA PRO A 123 10.69 1.27 -28.16
C PRO A 123 9.24 1.05 -27.69
N TRP A 124 8.71 -0.17 -27.69
CA TRP A 124 7.36 -0.50 -27.22
C TRP A 124 7.33 -1.01 -25.77
N ASP A 125 8.50 -1.29 -25.20
CA ASP A 125 8.63 -1.88 -23.88
C ASP A 125 8.36 -0.84 -22.79
N ALA A 126 7.50 -1.19 -21.83
CA ALA A 126 7.05 -0.26 -20.79
C ALA A 126 8.22 0.19 -19.90
N ASP A 127 9.09 -0.74 -19.51
CA ASP A 127 10.24 -0.45 -18.66
C ASP A 127 11.27 0.42 -19.40
N SER A 128 11.43 0.21 -20.71
CA SER A 128 12.29 1.05 -21.55
C SER A 128 11.75 2.48 -21.61
N GLN A 129 10.43 2.65 -21.78
CA GLN A 129 9.78 3.97 -21.77
C GLN A 129 9.94 4.67 -20.42
N LEU A 130 9.83 3.95 -19.30
CA LEU A 130 10.08 4.49 -17.97
C LEU A 130 11.55 4.91 -17.80
N ALA A 131 12.50 4.06 -18.23
CA ALA A 131 13.92 4.33 -18.13
C ALA A 131 14.38 5.54 -18.96
N ARG A 132 13.68 5.88 -20.05
CA ARG A 132 14.06 6.97 -20.97
C ARG A 132 14.34 8.29 -20.26
N HIS A 133 13.42 8.76 -19.42
CA HIS A 133 13.58 10.04 -18.73
C HIS A 133 14.67 9.98 -17.66
N GLU A 134 14.70 8.88 -16.89
CA GLU A 134 15.66 8.67 -15.81
C GLU A 134 17.09 8.52 -16.32
N PHE A 135 17.26 7.89 -17.48
CA PHE A 135 18.55 7.73 -18.15
C PHE A 135 19.06 9.06 -18.73
N ASP A 136 18.20 9.89 -19.33
CA ASP A 136 18.57 11.26 -19.75
C ASP A 136 18.96 12.13 -18.55
N MET A 137 18.24 12.02 -17.43
CA MET A 137 18.59 12.74 -16.20
C MET A 137 19.97 12.34 -15.66
N THR A 138 20.24 11.03 -15.62
CA THR A 138 21.55 10.47 -15.23
C THR A 138 22.66 10.96 -16.16
N CYS A 139 22.38 10.99 -17.47
CA CYS A 139 23.29 11.51 -18.47
C CYS A 139 23.64 12.99 -18.23
N ARG A 140 22.64 13.84 -17.95
CA ARG A 140 22.90 15.27 -17.67
C ARG A 140 23.79 15.44 -16.43
N PHE A 141 23.60 14.60 -15.42
CA PHE A 141 24.38 14.61 -14.19
C PHE A 141 25.86 14.25 -14.44
N TYR A 142 26.14 13.20 -15.21
CA TYR A 142 27.51 12.72 -15.50
C TYR A 142 28.08 13.11 -16.87
N SER A 143 27.44 14.01 -17.60
CA SER A 143 27.79 14.41 -18.97
C SER A 143 29.28 14.74 -19.23
N LYS A 144 30.04 15.07 -18.18
CA LYS A 144 31.49 15.37 -18.26
C LYS A 144 32.42 14.19 -17.97
N GLN A 145 31.93 13.12 -17.34
CA GLN A 145 32.74 12.02 -16.81
C GLN A 145 32.37 10.66 -17.43
N VAL A 146 31.09 10.47 -17.79
CA VAL A 146 30.58 9.22 -18.36
C VAL A 146 29.87 9.52 -19.67
N LYS A 147 30.11 8.70 -20.68
CA LYS A 147 29.41 8.80 -21.96
C LYS A 147 28.18 7.91 -21.98
N PHE A 148 27.06 8.44 -22.46
CA PHE A 148 25.78 7.73 -22.47
C PHE A 148 25.35 7.41 -23.90
N LEU A 149 25.03 6.15 -24.14
CA LEU A 149 24.57 5.67 -25.43
C LEU A 149 23.29 4.86 -25.26
N ALA A 150 22.43 4.88 -26.27
CA ALA A 150 21.26 4.04 -26.36
C ALA A 150 21.27 3.30 -27.70
N VAL A 151 20.87 2.02 -27.70
CA VAL A 151 20.84 1.19 -28.90
C VAL A 151 19.52 0.43 -28.95
N ASN A 152 18.80 0.57 -30.06
CA ASN A 152 17.58 -0.19 -30.31
C ASN A 152 17.96 -1.64 -30.66
N CYS A 153 17.76 -2.56 -29.73
CA CYS A 153 18.14 -3.97 -29.91
C CYS A 153 16.95 -4.88 -30.21
N TRP A 154 15.77 -4.31 -30.42
CA TRP A 154 14.58 -5.04 -30.87
C TRP A 154 14.36 -4.96 -32.39
N HIS A 155 14.86 -3.91 -33.06
CA HIS A 155 14.59 -3.68 -34.48
C HIS A 155 15.00 -4.90 -35.36
N PRO A 156 14.10 -5.41 -36.23
CA PRO A 156 14.43 -6.53 -37.11
C PRO A 156 15.59 -6.20 -38.05
N GLY A 157 16.53 -7.13 -38.24
CA GLY A 157 17.70 -6.93 -39.10
C GLY A 157 18.81 -6.07 -38.50
N SER A 158 18.63 -5.54 -37.28
CA SER A 158 19.68 -4.79 -36.59
C SER A 158 20.84 -5.69 -36.13
N SER A 159 22.07 -5.19 -36.22
CA SER A 159 23.25 -5.89 -35.71
C SER A 159 23.20 -6.14 -34.20
N CYS A 160 22.57 -5.24 -33.43
CA CYS A 160 22.44 -5.42 -31.99
C CYS A 160 21.59 -6.65 -31.64
N ARG A 161 20.44 -6.82 -32.31
CA ARG A 161 19.56 -7.97 -32.08
C ARG A 161 20.23 -9.31 -32.39
N SER A 162 21.04 -9.36 -33.45
CA SER A 162 21.80 -10.55 -33.83
C SER A 162 22.87 -10.90 -32.78
N HIS A 163 23.62 -9.90 -32.31
CA HIS A 163 24.67 -10.09 -31.30
C HIS A 163 24.09 -10.47 -29.93
N PHE A 164 23.03 -9.79 -29.49
CA PHE A 164 22.33 -10.03 -28.22
C PHE A 164 21.05 -10.84 -28.41
N SER A 165 21.11 -11.90 -29.22
CA SER A 165 19.95 -12.76 -29.53
C SER A 165 19.33 -13.46 -28.31
N LYS A 166 20.08 -13.58 -27.22
CA LYS A 166 19.64 -14.18 -25.94
C LYS A 166 19.00 -13.16 -24.97
N LEU A 167 18.89 -11.89 -25.35
CA LEU A 167 18.31 -10.87 -24.48
C LEU A 167 16.80 -11.12 -24.30
N THR A 168 16.38 -11.49 -23.09
CA THR A 168 14.99 -11.86 -22.78
C THR A 168 14.15 -10.69 -22.27
N ARG A 169 14.78 -9.60 -21.81
CA ARG A 169 14.11 -8.45 -21.21
C ARG A 169 14.75 -7.15 -21.68
N TYR A 170 13.90 -6.14 -21.84
CA TYR A 170 14.30 -4.76 -22.05
C TYR A 170 13.84 -3.91 -20.87
N PRO A 171 14.52 -2.78 -20.59
CA PRO A 171 15.83 -2.44 -21.10
C PRO A 171 16.94 -3.25 -20.41
N ALA A 172 18.08 -3.41 -21.08
CA ALA A 172 19.30 -3.88 -20.43
C ALA A 172 20.35 -2.78 -20.45
N ILE A 173 20.92 -2.48 -19.29
CA ILE A 173 21.90 -1.41 -19.12
C ILE A 173 23.26 -2.06 -18.86
N LEU A 174 24.27 -1.68 -19.66
CA LEU A 174 25.64 -2.17 -19.55
C LEU A 174 26.59 -1.00 -19.31
N VAL A 175 27.59 -1.18 -18.45
CA VAL A 175 28.67 -0.21 -18.25
C VAL A 175 30.00 -0.79 -18.67
N TYR A 176 30.69 -0.06 -19.54
CA TYR A 176 32.00 -0.41 -20.06
C TYR A 176 33.06 0.49 -19.40
N VAL A 177 34.15 -0.13 -18.95
CA VAL A 177 35.32 0.55 -18.37
C VAL A 177 36.55 0.19 -19.19
N GLN A 178 37.15 1.17 -19.87
CA GLN A 178 38.22 0.96 -20.85
C GLN A 178 39.49 0.33 -20.24
N SER A 179 39.78 0.64 -18.97
CA SER A 179 41.00 0.18 -18.28
C SER A 179 41.01 -1.32 -17.95
N SER A 180 39.92 -2.06 -18.20
CA SER A 180 39.82 -3.49 -17.90
C SER A 180 39.43 -4.30 -19.15
N PRO A 181 40.39 -4.62 -20.04
CA PRO A 181 40.12 -5.40 -21.26
C PRO A 181 39.63 -6.83 -20.97
N GLU A 182 39.78 -7.31 -19.74
CA GLU A 182 39.32 -8.63 -19.27
C GLU A 182 37.85 -8.61 -18.77
N VAL A 183 37.30 -7.44 -18.40
CA VAL A 183 35.94 -7.33 -17.88
C VAL A 183 34.96 -7.10 -19.03
N GLN A 184 34.17 -8.14 -19.32
CA GLN A 184 32.94 -8.03 -20.12
C GLN A 184 32.01 -7.00 -19.45
N GLY A 185 31.40 -6.10 -20.24
CA GLY A 185 30.65 -4.95 -19.71
C GLY A 185 29.70 -5.32 -18.56
N ILE A 186 29.73 -4.51 -17.50
CA ILE A 186 29.06 -4.78 -16.22
C ILE A 186 27.56 -4.53 -16.40
N GLN A 187 26.73 -5.53 -16.12
CA GLN A 187 25.29 -5.37 -16.22
C GLN A 187 24.72 -4.67 -14.99
N TYR A 188 24.01 -3.56 -15.21
CA TYR A 188 23.21 -2.92 -14.19
C TYR A 188 21.89 -3.68 -13.99
N LYS A 189 21.71 -4.26 -12.81
CA LYS A 189 20.51 -5.03 -12.41
C LYS A 189 19.66 -4.31 -11.34
N GLY A 190 19.87 -3.01 -11.17
CA GLY A 190 19.15 -2.18 -10.21
C GLY A 190 17.83 -1.61 -10.74
N LEU A 191 17.22 -0.72 -9.96
CA LEU A 191 15.99 -0.02 -10.33
C LEU A 191 16.25 1.03 -11.43
N LEU A 192 15.32 1.17 -12.37
CA LEU A 192 15.43 2.09 -13.50
C LEU A 192 15.13 3.55 -13.11
N GLN A 193 15.79 4.07 -12.06
CA GLN A 193 15.65 5.43 -11.55
C GLN A 193 16.99 6.16 -11.56
N ALA A 194 16.96 7.49 -11.72
CA ALA A 194 18.17 8.28 -11.87
C ALA A 194 19.07 8.22 -10.63
N ASP A 195 18.52 8.30 -9.43
CA ASP A 195 19.28 8.21 -8.17
C ASP A 195 20.00 6.87 -8.00
N HIS A 196 19.35 5.75 -8.32
CA HIS A 196 19.97 4.43 -8.30
C HIS A 196 21.07 4.27 -9.36
N MET A 197 20.84 4.74 -10.58
CA MET A 197 21.86 4.73 -11.63
C MET A 197 23.03 5.64 -11.27
N ILE A 198 22.77 6.78 -10.64
CA ILE A 198 23.80 7.72 -10.22
C ILE A 198 24.66 7.13 -9.10
N HIS A 199 24.03 6.50 -8.11
CA HIS A 199 24.72 5.79 -7.03
C HIS A 199 25.58 4.65 -7.57
N PHE A 200 25.04 3.86 -8.49
CA PHE A 200 25.78 2.80 -9.16
C PHE A 200 27.01 3.33 -9.91
N LEU A 201 26.84 4.39 -10.71
CA LEU A 201 27.95 5.01 -11.43
C LEU A 201 29.02 5.60 -10.50
N ASN A 202 28.62 6.18 -9.35
CA ASN A 202 29.60 6.59 -8.32
C ASN A 202 30.46 5.41 -7.87
N ASN A 203 29.84 4.24 -7.66
CA ASN A 203 30.53 3.01 -7.26
C ASN A 203 31.34 2.35 -8.38
N VAL A 204 31.05 2.66 -9.65
CA VAL A 204 31.89 2.27 -10.80
C VAL A 204 33.09 3.20 -10.95
N LEU A 205 32.89 4.51 -10.75
CA LEU A 205 33.95 5.52 -10.85
C LEU A 205 34.96 5.44 -9.70
N SER A 206 34.50 5.01 -8.51
CA SER A 206 35.35 4.83 -7.33
C SER A 206 35.07 3.48 -6.66
N PRO A 207 35.50 2.36 -7.26
CA PRO A 207 35.12 1.02 -6.80
C PRO A 207 35.91 0.54 -5.57
N ILE A 208 37.13 1.08 -5.35
CA ILE A 208 37.98 0.77 -4.20
C ILE A 208 38.30 2.05 -3.43
N GLN A 209 38.13 2.01 -2.10
CA GLN A 209 38.52 3.11 -1.22
C GLN A 209 39.80 2.77 -0.45
N ARG A 210 40.77 3.69 -0.44
CA ARG A 210 42.00 3.56 0.35
C ARG A 210 41.74 3.90 1.82
N VAL A 211 42.33 3.13 2.74
CA VAL A 211 42.24 3.36 4.18
C VAL A 211 43.63 3.42 4.81
N ASP A 212 43.91 4.54 5.49
CA ASP A 212 45.21 4.80 6.11
C ASP A 212 45.18 4.73 7.65
N SER A 213 44.00 4.78 8.29
CA SER A 213 43.87 4.80 9.75
C SER A 213 42.78 3.87 10.29
N VAL A 214 42.96 3.39 11.53
CA VAL A 214 42.01 2.51 12.22
C VAL A 214 40.67 3.22 12.45
N ALA A 215 40.70 4.52 12.78
CA ALA A 215 39.48 5.32 12.93
C ALA A 215 38.65 5.36 11.63
N THR A 216 39.32 5.48 10.47
CA THR A 216 38.65 5.47 9.17
C THR A 216 38.04 4.10 8.88
N LEU A 217 38.78 3.01 9.18
CA LEU A 217 38.28 1.65 9.03
C LEU A 217 37.03 1.40 9.88
N SER A 218 37.05 1.80 11.16
CA SER A 218 35.90 1.66 12.07
C SER A 218 34.67 2.43 11.58
N ARG A 219 34.85 3.66 11.09
CA ARG A 219 33.76 4.46 10.51
C ARG A 219 33.15 3.79 9.28
N VAL A 220 34.00 3.27 8.38
CA VAL A 220 33.52 2.57 7.17
C VAL A 220 32.84 1.25 7.57
N LYS A 221 33.31 0.55 8.60
CA LYS A 221 32.66 -0.64 9.14
C LYS A 221 31.27 -0.36 9.72
N ALA A 222 31.06 0.77 10.40
CA ALA A 222 29.76 1.10 10.99
C ALA A 222 28.69 1.44 9.94
N ASN A 223 29.09 2.04 8.82
CA ASN A 223 28.17 2.51 7.79
C ASN A 223 27.84 1.48 6.71
N ASN A 224 28.60 0.39 6.60
CA ASN A 224 28.47 -0.60 5.53
C ASN A 224 28.30 -1.98 6.13
N ASP A 225 27.64 -2.87 5.39
CA ASP A 225 27.18 -4.12 5.96
C ASP A 225 28.26 -5.22 5.90
N GLY A 226 29.23 -5.07 5.01
CA GLY A 226 30.43 -5.89 4.95
C GLY A 226 31.58 -5.12 4.33
N LEU A 227 32.81 -5.46 4.70
CA LEU A 227 34.01 -4.89 4.11
C LEU A 227 34.89 -5.99 3.54
N VAL A 228 35.36 -5.82 2.32
CA VAL A 228 36.41 -6.67 1.75
C VAL A 228 37.68 -5.83 1.70
N VAL A 229 38.68 -6.21 2.49
CA VAL A 229 39.93 -5.46 2.66
C VAL A 229 41.07 -6.22 2.01
N LEU A 230 41.70 -5.61 1.00
CA LEU A 230 42.97 -6.06 0.45
C LEU A 230 44.11 -5.41 1.23
N CYS A 231 44.82 -6.22 1.99
CA CYS A 231 46.07 -5.85 2.66
C CYS A 231 47.23 -6.27 1.75
N ALA A 232 47.80 -5.34 0.99
CA ALA A 232 48.91 -5.65 0.10
C ALA A 232 49.79 -4.42 -0.14
N ASP A 233 51.10 -4.64 -0.20
CA ASP A 233 52.05 -3.62 -0.59
C ASP A 233 52.11 -3.51 -2.12
N LEU A 234 51.55 -2.42 -2.65
CA LEU A 234 51.51 -2.16 -4.10
C LEU A 234 52.88 -1.90 -4.71
N THR A 235 53.91 -1.60 -3.92
CA THR A 235 55.29 -1.47 -4.43
C THR A 235 55.84 -2.82 -4.90
N THR A 236 55.27 -3.93 -4.41
CA THR A 236 55.67 -5.28 -4.81
C THR A 236 54.96 -5.73 -6.09
N PRO A 237 55.63 -6.50 -6.98
CA PRO A 237 54.98 -7.07 -8.16
C PRO A 237 53.79 -7.99 -7.82
N LEU A 238 53.87 -8.70 -6.69
CA LEU A 238 52.78 -9.54 -6.20
C LEU A 238 51.57 -8.69 -5.78
N GLY A 239 51.78 -7.64 -4.97
CA GLY A 239 50.71 -6.74 -4.54
C GLY A 239 50.04 -6.02 -5.71
N SER A 240 50.81 -5.57 -6.71
CA SER A 240 50.27 -5.00 -7.95
C SER A 240 49.38 -5.98 -8.72
N ARG A 241 49.77 -7.27 -8.82
CA ARG A 241 48.95 -8.32 -9.46
C ARG A 241 47.66 -8.60 -8.68
N LEU A 242 47.75 -8.72 -7.36
CA LEU A 242 46.59 -8.91 -6.49
C LEU A 242 45.62 -7.72 -6.59
N TYR A 243 46.14 -6.49 -6.64
CA TYR A 243 45.31 -5.30 -6.79
C TYR A 243 44.57 -5.27 -8.13
N LYS A 244 45.21 -5.67 -9.24
CA LYS A 244 44.53 -5.76 -10.55
C LYS A 244 43.32 -6.69 -10.50
N VAL A 245 43.49 -7.89 -9.94
CA VAL A 245 42.38 -8.86 -9.79
C VAL A 245 41.33 -8.31 -8.83
N PHE A 246 41.74 -7.70 -7.72
CA PHE A 246 40.83 -7.12 -6.74
C PHE A 246 40.00 -5.96 -7.30
N TYR A 247 40.60 -5.11 -8.15
CA TYR A 247 39.89 -4.08 -8.90
C TYR A 247 38.85 -4.68 -9.84
N SER A 248 39.21 -5.72 -10.60
CA SER A 248 38.26 -6.43 -11.47
C SER A 248 37.08 -7.03 -10.67
N VAL A 249 37.38 -7.70 -9.55
CA VAL A 249 36.36 -8.25 -8.64
C VAL A 249 35.44 -7.15 -8.11
N SER A 250 35.99 -6.02 -7.66
CA SER A 250 35.20 -4.93 -7.09
C SER A 250 34.17 -4.39 -8.09
N LEU A 251 34.52 -4.33 -9.37
CA LEU A 251 33.63 -3.92 -10.46
C LEU A 251 32.60 -5.00 -10.79
N LYS A 252 33.02 -6.25 -11.01
CA LYS A 252 32.13 -7.37 -11.37
C LYS A 252 31.13 -7.70 -10.25
N PHE A 253 31.52 -7.48 -8.99
CA PHE A 253 30.64 -7.70 -7.83
C PHE A 253 29.41 -6.77 -7.81
N LEU A 254 29.46 -5.62 -8.52
CA LEU A 254 28.30 -4.72 -8.65
C LEU A 254 27.10 -5.34 -9.35
N GLU A 255 27.29 -6.42 -10.11
CA GLU A 255 26.17 -7.16 -10.69
C GLU A 255 25.36 -7.93 -9.65
N TYR A 256 25.97 -8.24 -8.50
CA TYR A 256 25.34 -8.95 -7.38
C TYR A 256 24.90 -7.96 -6.30
N ASP A 257 25.73 -6.96 -6.01
CA ASP A 257 25.47 -5.91 -5.02
C ASP A 257 25.45 -4.52 -5.68
N VAL A 258 24.30 -4.18 -6.27
CA VAL A 258 24.11 -2.93 -7.02
C VAL A 258 24.18 -1.70 -6.12
N LEU A 259 23.76 -1.82 -4.85
CA LEU A 259 23.74 -0.71 -3.89
C LEU A 259 25.07 -0.54 -3.16
N ARG A 260 26.03 -1.46 -3.35
CA ARG A 260 27.33 -1.49 -2.67
C ARG A 260 27.15 -1.51 -1.14
N GLU A 261 26.38 -2.47 -0.64
CA GLU A 261 26.33 -2.79 0.80
C GLU A 261 27.69 -3.32 1.31
N VAL A 262 28.43 -4.02 0.44
CA VAL A 262 29.78 -4.52 0.70
C VAL A 262 30.82 -3.60 0.07
N LYS A 263 31.64 -2.93 0.89
CA LYS A 263 32.67 -2.01 0.40
C LYS A 263 34.03 -2.68 0.22
N PHE A 264 34.71 -2.33 -0.87
CA PHE A 264 36.05 -2.79 -1.22
C PHE A 264 37.10 -1.77 -0.77
N LEU A 265 38.02 -2.20 0.07
CA LEU A 265 39.04 -1.35 0.68
C LEU A 265 40.44 -1.86 0.38
N THR A 266 41.40 -0.95 0.28
CA THR A 266 42.82 -1.30 0.17
C THR A 266 43.65 -0.62 1.26
N VAL A 267 44.59 -1.39 1.82
CA VAL A 267 45.54 -0.92 2.84
C VAL A 267 46.94 -1.15 2.32
N LEU A 268 47.69 -0.05 2.15
CA LEU A 268 48.95 -0.05 1.41
C LEU A 268 50.17 -0.27 2.30
N ASN A 269 50.29 0.47 3.41
CA ASN A 269 51.46 0.38 4.31
C ASN A 269 51.19 1.08 5.66
N SER A 270 50.22 0.58 6.43
CA SER A 270 49.86 1.15 7.75
C SER A 270 49.84 0.05 8.81
N GLN A 271 49.74 0.41 10.10
CA GLN A 271 49.54 -0.54 11.20
C GLN A 271 48.12 -1.14 11.23
N VAL A 272 47.23 -0.69 10.32
CA VAL A 272 45.82 -1.13 10.25
C VAL A 272 45.66 -2.64 9.98
N PRO A 273 46.45 -3.30 9.11
CA PRO A 273 46.35 -4.74 8.87
C PRO A 273 46.55 -5.58 10.13
N LEU A 274 47.34 -5.14 11.10
CA LEU A 274 47.59 -5.86 12.36
C LEU A 274 46.31 -6.03 13.20
N TYR A 275 45.34 -5.12 13.05
CA TYR A 275 44.03 -5.22 13.71
C TYR A 275 43.07 -6.17 12.97
N LEU A 276 43.38 -6.54 11.73
CA LEU A 276 42.50 -7.32 10.86
C LEU A 276 42.98 -8.75 10.66
N THR A 277 44.28 -8.94 10.47
CA THR A 277 44.86 -10.21 10.03
C THR A 277 46.32 -10.32 10.44
N LYS A 278 46.76 -11.56 10.65
CA LYS A 278 48.17 -11.88 10.97
C LYS A 278 49.00 -12.19 9.72
N GLN A 279 48.37 -12.25 8.54
CA GLN A 279 49.02 -12.61 7.27
C GLN A 279 49.08 -11.39 6.33
N PHE A 280 50.23 -11.17 5.67
CA PHE A 280 50.43 -10.08 4.72
C PHE A 280 51.29 -10.56 3.52
N PRO A 281 50.86 -10.39 2.25
CA PRO A 281 49.57 -9.84 1.82
C PRO A 281 48.40 -10.80 2.06
N SER A 282 47.19 -10.26 2.24
CA SER A 282 45.97 -11.05 2.49
C SER A 282 44.72 -10.31 2.03
N LEU A 283 43.64 -11.07 1.87
CA LEU A 283 42.31 -10.58 1.55
C LEU A 283 41.37 -10.98 2.67
N VAL A 284 40.76 -10.01 3.34
CA VAL A 284 39.97 -10.22 4.55
C VAL A 284 38.55 -9.74 4.32
N LEU A 285 37.56 -10.57 4.63
CA LEU A 285 36.17 -10.17 4.73
C LEU A 285 35.88 -9.83 6.19
N VAL A 286 35.52 -8.59 6.46
CA VAL A 286 35.14 -8.09 7.78
C VAL A 286 33.64 -7.90 7.79
N ASN A 287 32.95 -8.79 8.51
CA ASN A 287 31.54 -8.65 8.83
C ASN A 287 31.39 -7.86 10.14
N PHE A 288 30.14 -7.65 10.55
CA PHE A 288 29.83 -7.03 11.85
C PHE A 288 30.49 -7.79 13.02
N ASN A 289 30.25 -9.11 13.12
CA ASN A 289 30.68 -9.93 14.26
C ASN A 289 32.04 -10.62 14.08
N ASN A 290 32.44 -10.96 12.84
CA ASN A 290 33.58 -11.82 12.53
C ASN A 290 34.43 -11.26 11.39
N SER A 291 35.71 -11.63 11.36
CA SER A 291 36.62 -11.40 10.23
C SER A 291 37.12 -12.74 9.70
N VAL A 292 37.12 -12.91 8.38
CA VAL A 292 37.49 -14.15 7.69
C VAL A 292 38.57 -13.87 6.66
N ASP A 293 39.71 -14.55 6.77
CA ASP A 293 40.78 -14.49 5.76
C ASP A 293 40.48 -15.40 4.57
N TYR A 294 40.73 -14.91 3.36
CA TYR A 294 40.64 -15.71 2.14
C TYR A 294 41.85 -16.64 1.99
N LYS A 295 41.59 -17.93 1.78
CA LYS A 295 42.62 -18.98 1.65
C LYS A 295 42.66 -19.66 0.27
N GLY A 296 41.87 -19.18 -0.69
CA GLY A 296 41.74 -19.77 -2.02
C GLY A 296 42.68 -19.16 -3.08
N ASN A 297 42.54 -19.61 -4.32
CA ASN A 297 43.27 -19.03 -5.45
C ASN A 297 42.70 -17.64 -5.79
N PHE A 298 43.58 -16.69 -6.04
CA PHE A 298 43.22 -15.30 -6.30
C PHE A 298 42.67 -15.09 -7.73
N THR A 299 41.46 -15.60 -7.98
CA THR A 299 40.73 -15.48 -9.26
C THR A 299 39.34 -14.88 -9.03
N GLU A 300 38.81 -14.17 -10.02
CA GLU A 300 37.56 -13.41 -9.88
C GLU A 300 36.39 -14.23 -9.34
N ASP A 301 36.07 -15.33 -10.02
CA ASP A 301 34.88 -16.12 -9.70
C ASP A 301 34.97 -16.81 -8.33
N LYS A 302 36.19 -17.21 -7.93
CA LYS A 302 36.43 -17.82 -6.61
C LYS A 302 36.31 -16.81 -5.49
N ILE A 303 36.77 -15.58 -5.70
CA ILE A 303 36.65 -14.50 -4.72
C ILE A 303 35.19 -14.08 -4.59
N ILE A 304 34.46 -13.90 -5.71
CA ILE A 304 33.03 -13.57 -5.69
C ILE A 304 32.23 -14.67 -4.98
N GLY A 305 32.45 -15.94 -5.33
CA GLY A 305 31.78 -17.06 -4.66
C GLY A 305 32.09 -17.14 -3.16
N TRP A 306 33.33 -16.84 -2.77
CA TRP A 306 33.70 -16.76 -1.35
C TRP A 306 33.02 -15.61 -0.62
N ILE A 307 32.95 -14.40 -1.21
CA ILE A 307 32.25 -13.26 -0.62
C ILE A 307 30.78 -13.63 -0.39
N LEU A 308 30.09 -14.12 -1.42
CA LEU A 308 28.67 -14.47 -1.34
C LEU A 308 28.37 -15.53 -0.27
N ASN A 309 29.24 -16.53 -0.11
CA ASN A 309 29.06 -17.59 0.89
C ASN A 309 29.45 -17.16 2.31
N SER A 310 30.30 -16.14 2.46
CA SER A 310 30.87 -15.71 3.75
C SER A 310 30.16 -14.50 4.36
N LEU A 311 29.22 -13.88 3.64
CA LEU A 311 28.34 -12.85 4.18
C LEU A 311 27.34 -13.50 5.16
N GLY A 312 27.53 -13.26 6.45
CA GLY A 312 26.68 -13.81 7.51
C GLY A 312 25.38 -13.02 7.75
N SER A 313 24.52 -13.54 8.63
CA SER A 313 23.27 -12.88 9.06
C SER A 313 23.56 -11.58 9.84
N LYS A 314 22.86 -10.51 9.45
CA LYS A 314 22.94 -9.18 10.06
C LYS A 314 21.92 -9.08 11.21
N PRO A 315 22.13 -8.20 12.21
CA PRO A 315 21.08 -7.85 13.18
C PRO A 315 19.94 -7.04 12.53
N ILE A 316 20.21 -6.41 11.38
CA ILE A 316 19.23 -5.64 10.61
C ILE A 316 19.49 -5.77 9.11
N ALA A 317 18.44 -5.93 8.31
CA ALA A 317 18.53 -6.02 6.86
C ALA A 317 17.71 -4.93 6.17
N TRP A 318 18.31 -4.25 5.18
CA TRP A 318 17.54 -3.46 4.24
C TRP A 318 17.04 -4.36 3.12
N ILE A 319 15.73 -4.43 2.92
CA ILE A 319 15.14 -5.26 1.87
C ILE A 319 14.91 -4.43 0.61
N ASN A 320 15.50 -4.88 -0.50
CA ASN A 320 15.23 -4.35 -1.83
C ASN A 320 14.40 -5.38 -2.61
N LEU A 321 13.12 -5.10 -2.79
CA LEU A 321 12.21 -5.96 -3.55
C LEU A 321 12.24 -5.58 -5.03
N SER A 322 12.20 -6.57 -5.90
CA SER A 322 12.29 -6.37 -7.36
C SER A 322 11.08 -5.65 -7.97
N GLY A 323 10.05 -5.32 -7.18
CA GLY A 323 8.81 -4.68 -7.64
C GLY A 323 7.85 -5.61 -8.39
N THR A 324 8.27 -6.85 -8.69
CA THR A 324 7.42 -7.94 -9.20
C THR A 324 6.99 -8.85 -8.05
N LYS A 325 6.01 -9.76 -8.27
CA LYS A 325 5.71 -10.83 -7.30
C LYS A 325 7.03 -11.54 -6.92
N SER A 326 7.51 -11.31 -5.70
CA SER A 326 8.82 -11.77 -5.25
C SER A 326 8.66 -12.64 -4.02
N LEU A 327 9.27 -13.82 -4.03
CA LEU A 327 9.43 -14.67 -2.84
C LEU A 327 10.47 -14.09 -1.86
N THR A 328 11.11 -12.97 -2.19
CA THR A 328 12.14 -12.31 -1.38
C THR A 328 11.61 -11.87 -0.02
N LEU A 329 10.45 -11.22 0.05
CA LEU A 329 9.88 -10.80 1.34
C LEU A 329 9.51 -12.03 2.20
N ASN A 330 8.98 -13.08 1.56
CA ASN A 330 8.68 -14.34 2.24
C ASN A 330 9.95 -14.96 2.84
N TYR A 331 11.10 -14.88 2.17
CA TYR A 331 12.36 -15.38 2.73
C TYR A 331 12.74 -14.72 4.07
N TYR A 332 12.48 -13.41 4.22
CA TYR A 332 12.80 -12.68 5.46
C TYR A 332 11.74 -12.80 6.56
N LEU A 333 10.48 -13.00 6.20
CA LEU A 333 9.36 -13.08 7.16
C LEU A 333 9.00 -14.51 7.58
N ARG A 334 9.55 -15.53 6.91
CA ARG A 334 9.15 -16.92 7.14
C ARG A 334 9.65 -17.41 8.49
N ASN A 335 8.72 -17.87 9.32
CA ASN A 335 8.94 -18.50 10.63
C ASN A 335 9.55 -17.59 11.72
N GLU A 336 9.64 -16.27 11.50
CA GLU A 336 10.26 -15.34 12.46
C GLU A 336 9.43 -14.06 12.59
N THR A 337 9.28 -13.56 13.81
CA THR A 337 8.68 -12.24 14.04
C THR A 337 9.64 -11.17 13.55
N SER A 338 9.15 -10.21 12.78
CA SER A 338 9.97 -9.14 12.24
C SER A 338 9.39 -7.75 12.52
N LEU A 339 10.19 -6.86 13.10
CA LEU A 339 9.92 -5.43 13.09
C LEU A 339 10.37 -4.85 11.74
N VAL A 340 9.42 -4.34 10.97
CA VAL A 340 9.64 -3.75 9.65
C VAL A 340 9.48 -2.23 9.75
N LEU A 341 10.56 -1.50 9.50
CA LEU A 341 10.56 -0.05 9.38
C LEU A 341 10.40 0.35 7.91
N PHE A 342 9.27 0.96 7.59
CA PHE A 342 9.04 1.66 6.33
C PHE A 342 9.60 3.07 6.46
N THR A 343 10.64 3.41 5.71
CA THR A 343 11.22 4.76 5.70
C THR A 343 11.77 5.09 4.31
N PRO A 344 11.66 6.34 3.81
CA PRO A 344 12.16 6.68 2.49
C PRO A 344 13.69 6.47 2.40
N ARG A 345 14.18 5.83 1.34
CA ARG A 345 15.63 5.72 1.10
C ARG A 345 16.06 6.73 0.06
N ASN A 346 17.08 7.51 0.40
CA ASN A 346 17.75 8.37 -0.56
C ASN A 346 19.19 7.90 -0.74
N LEU A 347 19.49 7.27 -1.87
CA LEU A 347 20.82 6.74 -2.18
C LEU A 347 21.85 7.85 -2.47
N LEU A 348 21.40 9.07 -2.71
CA LEU A 348 22.26 10.23 -2.92
C LEU A 348 22.68 10.90 -1.61
N ARG A 349 22.07 10.51 -0.48
CA ARG A 349 22.48 10.93 0.86
C ARG A 349 23.30 9.83 1.52
N ASN A 350 24.34 10.23 2.26
CA ASN A 350 25.18 9.28 3.00
C ASN A 350 24.49 8.67 4.23
N ILE A 351 23.34 9.22 4.66
CA ILE A 351 22.65 8.82 5.89
C ILE A 351 21.14 8.72 5.69
N ASN A 352 20.59 7.69 6.33
CA ASN A 352 19.19 7.61 6.71
C ASN A 352 19.11 7.55 8.25
N ILE A 353 18.54 8.60 8.87
CA ILE A 353 18.49 8.75 10.33
C ILE A 353 17.68 7.63 10.97
N TYR A 354 16.49 7.34 10.42
CA TYR A 354 15.58 6.31 10.95
C TYR A 354 16.18 4.91 10.84
N TYR A 355 16.88 4.63 9.74
CA TYR A 355 17.59 3.37 9.58
C TYR A 355 18.72 3.21 10.58
N ASN A 356 19.51 4.27 10.82
CA ASN A 356 20.59 4.23 11.82
C ASN A 356 20.04 4.15 13.25
N LEU A 357 18.90 4.78 13.54
CA LEU A 357 18.19 4.62 14.80
C LEU A 357 17.78 3.15 15.00
N LEU A 358 17.22 2.52 13.97
CA LEU A 358 16.85 1.11 14.04
C LEU A 358 18.07 0.19 14.21
N LYS A 359 19.20 0.51 13.56
CA LYS A 359 20.48 -0.21 13.78
C LYS A 359 20.90 -0.18 15.26
N ILE A 360 20.77 0.97 15.91
CA ILE A 360 21.10 1.14 17.34
C ILE A 360 20.17 0.27 18.19
N ILE A 361 18.86 0.29 17.93
CA ILE A 361 17.86 -0.47 18.67
C ILE A 361 18.04 -1.98 18.47
N ALA A 362 18.28 -2.43 17.24
CA ALA A 362 18.56 -3.83 16.93
C ALA A 362 19.81 -4.32 17.66
N ALA A 363 20.88 -3.51 17.66
CA ALA A 363 22.10 -3.83 18.40
C ALA A 363 21.86 -3.90 19.92
N ASP A 364 21.08 -2.97 20.49
CA ASP A 364 20.72 -2.96 21.91
C ASP A 364 19.85 -4.18 22.28
N PHE A 365 18.91 -4.55 21.42
CA PHE A 365 18.08 -5.75 21.57
C PHE A 365 18.93 -7.03 21.54
N HIS A 366 19.76 -7.23 20.51
CA HIS A 366 20.59 -8.45 20.43
C HIS A 366 21.66 -8.52 21.52
N LYS A 367 22.11 -7.37 22.06
CA LYS A 367 23.02 -7.33 23.19
C LYS A 367 22.35 -7.85 24.47
N ASN A 368 21.13 -7.39 24.77
CA ASN A 368 20.51 -7.60 26.08
C ASN A 368 19.43 -8.71 26.10
N CYS A 369 18.85 -9.06 24.95
CA CYS A 369 17.73 -10.02 24.82
C CYS A 369 18.11 -11.36 24.17
N ALA A 370 19.34 -11.53 23.66
CA ALA A 370 19.73 -12.76 22.99
C ALA A 370 19.84 -13.94 23.97
N THR A 371 19.40 -15.12 23.54
CA THR A 371 19.34 -16.34 24.35
C THR A 371 20.70 -16.74 24.96
N VAL A 372 20.91 -16.43 26.24
CA VAL A 372 21.74 -17.06 27.33
C VAL A 372 23.15 -17.59 26.96
N SER A 373 23.67 -17.33 25.76
CA SER A 373 24.90 -17.91 25.22
C SER A 373 25.79 -16.90 24.50
N SER A 374 25.55 -15.60 24.70
CA SER A 374 26.49 -14.56 24.26
C SER A 374 27.65 -14.48 25.27
N SER A 375 28.84 -14.90 24.85
CA SER A 375 30.06 -14.62 25.61
C SER A 375 30.27 -13.11 25.75
N ALA A 376 30.91 -12.64 26.83
CA ALA A 376 31.20 -11.22 27.07
C ALA A 376 31.84 -10.50 25.85
N ALA A 377 32.62 -11.24 25.05
CA ALA A 377 33.24 -10.74 23.82
C ALA A 377 32.25 -10.39 22.69
N VAL A 378 31.01 -10.89 22.72
CA VAL A 378 29.94 -10.56 21.77
C VAL A 378 29.19 -9.31 22.23
N GLU A 379 28.96 -9.16 23.53
CA GLU A 379 28.34 -7.96 24.13
C GLU A 379 29.18 -6.70 23.89
N ASP A 380 30.49 -6.80 24.06
CA ASP A 380 31.43 -5.71 23.78
C ASP A 380 31.37 -5.23 22.32
N LYS A 381 31.18 -6.14 21.36
CA LYS A 381 31.09 -5.81 19.93
C LYS A 381 29.84 -5.00 19.60
N TYR A 382 28.69 -5.33 20.19
CA TYR A 382 27.46 -4.57 20.02
C TYR A 382 27.56 -3.18 20.66
N GLN A 383 28.16 -3.08 21.85
CA GLN A 383 28.35 -1.77 22.51
C GLN A 383 29.26 -0.84 21.71
N ILE A 384 30.34 -1.37 21.15
CA ILE A 384 31.25 -0.62 20.27
C ILE A 384 30.48 -0.09 19.05
N LEU A 385 29.67 -0.92 18.40
CA LEU A 385 28.85 -0.49 17.26
C LEU A 385 27.86 0.60 17.63
N ILE A 386 27.16 0.46 18.76
CA ILE A 386 26.21 1.47 19.24
C ILE A 386 26.92 2.81 19.39
N ASN A 387 28.07 2.85 20.07
CA ASN A 387 28.84 4.08 20.28
C ASN A 387 29.28 4.70 18.93
N TYR A 388 29.75 3.90 17.99
CA TYR A 388 30.14 4.40 16.66
C TYR A 388 28.95 4.93 15.85
N LEU A 389 27.81 4.24 15.86
CA LEU A 389 26.61 4.68 15.13
C LEU A 389 26.07 6.01 15.68
N VAL A 390 26.05 6.16 17.01
CA VAL A 390 25.63 7.40 17.68
C VAL A 390 26.55 8.56 17.29
N VAL A 391 27.87 8.39 17.42
CA VAL A 391 28.85 9.43 17.06
C VAL A 391 28.77 9.78 15.57
N THR A 392 28.64 8.78 14.70
CA THR A 392 28.56 8.99 13.25
C THR A 392 27.30 9.75 12.86
N ASN A 393 26.15 9.44 13.46
CA ASN A 393 24.91 10.19 13.25
C ASN A 393 25.06 11.67 13.61
N ILE A 394 25.71 11.96 14.75
CA ILE A 394 25.94 13.35 15.20
C ILE A 394 26.84 14.10 14.21
N ILE A 395 28.01 13.52 13.89
CA ILE A 395 29.00 14.14 13.01
C ILE A 395 28.40 14.44 11.63
N GLU A 396 27.72 13.46 11.05
CA GLU A 396 27.22 13.57 9.69
C GLU A 396 25.96 14.44 9.59
N SER A 397 25.14 14.51 10.65
CA SER A 397 24.06 15.51 10.75
C SER A 397 24.64 16.93 10.74
N ALA A 398 25.71 17.17 11.51
CA ALA A 398 26.42 18.45 11.50
C ALA A 398 27.07 18.75 10.14
N ASN A 399 27.68 17.75 9.49
CA ASN A 399 28.21 17.88 8.13
C ASN A 399 27.12 18.22 7.10
N HIS A 400 25.94 17.63 7.22
CA HIS A 400 24.84 17.93 6.32
C HIS A 400 24.37 19.38 6.47
N LYS A 401 24.23 19.86 7.71
CA LYS A 401 23.86 21.25 7.99
C LYS A 401 24.86 22.24 7.39
N THR A 402 26.16 22.00 7.61
CA THR A 402 27.23 22.83 7.04
C THR A 402 27.29 22.76 5.51
N LEU A 403 27.05 21.59 4.91
CA LEU A 403 26.96 21.44 3.46
C LEU A 403 25.78 22.24 2.88
N ALA A 404 24.60 22.17 3.51
CA ALA A 404 23.43 22.92 3.07
C ALA A 404 23.68 24.44 3.09
N GLU A 405 24.26 24.95 4.17
CA GLU A 405 24.68 26.35 4.30
C GLU A 405 25.69 26.75 3.21
N THR A 406 26.69 25.90 2.95
CA THR A 406 27.69 26.11 1.89
C THR A 406 27.06 26.14 0.50
N CYS A 407 26.07 25.28 0.24
CA CYS A 407 25.38 25.21 -1.05
C CYS A 407 24.50 26.43 -1.33
N GLU A 408 23.91 27.03 -0.30
CA GLU A 408 23.19 28.30 -0.42
C GLU A 408 24.17 29.47 -0.64
N GLN A 409 25.31 29.51 0.07
CA GLN A 409 26.35 30.52 -0.20
C GLN A 409 26.89 30.45 -1.64
N LEU A 410 27.14 29.23 -2.15
CA LEU A 410 27.58 29.04 -3.54
C LEU A 410 26.53 29.48 -4.55
N LYS A 411 25.23 29.27 -4.25
CA LYS A 411 24.12 29.73 -5.08
C LYS A 411 24.09 31.25 -5.15
N LEU A 412 24.24 31.93 -4.01
CA LEU A 412 24.31 33.40 -3.94
C LEU A 412 25.49 33.95 -4.76
N LYS A 413 26.69 33.36 -4.64
CA LYS A 413 27.87 33.76 -5.46
C LYS A 413 27.65 33.57 -6.97
N ILE A 414 26.96 32.51 -7.38
CA ILE A 414 26.63 32.29 -8.80
C ILE A 414 25.64 33.34 -9.28
N ILE A 415 24.63 33.67 -8.47
CA ILE A 415 23.64 34.72 -8.78
C ILE A 415 24.35 36.08 -8.91
N GLU A 416 25.23 36.44 -7.97
CA GLU A 416 26.05 37.66 -8.03
C GLU A 416 26.90 37.73 -9.31
N LYS A 417 27.50 36.60 -9.72
CA LYS A 417 28.30 36.52 -10.96
C LYS A 417 27.45 36.61 -12.23
N ILE A 418 26.22 36.10 -12.21
CA ILE A 418 25.27 36.26 -13.31
C ILE A 418 24.82 37.71 -13.40
N ILE A 419 24.48 38.34 -12.27
CA ILE A 419 24.08 39.74 -12.20
C ILE A 419 25.23 40.66 -12.66
N SER A 420 26.46 40.41 -12.23
CA SER A 420 27.62 41.20 -12.66
C SER A 420 27.90 41.04 -14.16
N LYS A 421 27.79 39.83 -14.70
CA LYS A 421 27.92 39.58 -16.14
C LYS A 421 26.77 40.18 -16.95
N GLN A 422 25.54 40.16 -16.44
CA GLN A 422 24.40 40.84 -17.07
C GLN A 422 24.60 42.35 -17.11
N LYS A 423 25.04 42.95 -15.99
CA LYS A 423 25.40 44.38 -15.95
C LYS A 423 26.52 44.71 -16.94
N GLN A 424 27.56 43.88 -17.06
CA GLN A 424 28.62 44.06 -18.06
C GLN A 424 28.08 43.99 -19.50
N LEU A 425 27.17 43.04 -19.78
CA LEU A 425 26.53 42.91 -21.10
C LEU A 425 25.52 44.03 -21.41
N GLU A 426 24.94 44.65 -20.39
CA GLU A 426 24.10 45.85 -20.52
C GLU A 426 24.95 47.08 -20.80
N VAL A 427 26.05 47.28 -20.07
CA VAL A 427 27.01 48.37 -20.33
C VAL A 427 27.62 48.24 -21.73
N GLN A 428 27.99 47.03 -22.16
CA GLN A 428 28.48 46.80 -23.53
C GLN A 428 27.43 47.12 -24.59
N ARG A 429 26.15 46.79 -24.36
CA ARG A 429 25.05 47.16 -25.27
C ARG A 429 24.79 48.66 -25.28
N GLU A 430 24.91 49.34 -24.14
CA GLU A 430 24.78 50.79 -24.06
C GLU A 430 25.93 51.50 -24.77
N GLU A 431 27.17 51.03 -24.64
CA GLU A 431 28.34 51.52 -25.38
C GLU A 431 28.19 51.29 -26.89
N GLU A 432 27.69 50.12 -27.30
CA GLU A 432 27.38 49.80 -28.70
C GLU A 432 26.27 50.72 -29.24
N TYR A 433 25.22 51.00 -28.45
CA TYR A 433 24.15 51.94 -28.80
C TYR A 433 24.63 53.40 -28.85
N LEU A 434 25.58 53.79 -27.98
CA LEU A 434 26.21 55.11 -27.98
C LEU A 434 27.13 55.30 -29.21
N SER A 435 27.82 54.24 -29.62
CA SER A 435 28.64 54.21 -30.83
C SER A 435 27.79 54.33 -32.11
N LEU A 436 26.60 53.71 -32.13
CA LEU A 436 25.61 53.87 -33.21
C LEU A 436 25.02 55.29 -33.26
N LYS A 437 24.86 55.96 -32.11
CA LYS A 437 24.42 57.37 -32.05
C LYS A 437 25.50 58.37 -32.46
N THR A 438 26.78 58.13 -32.18
CA THR A 438 27.88 58.98 -32.67
C THR A 438 28.12 58.83 -34.16
N VAL A 439 27.86 57.64 -34.73
CA VAL A 439 27.83 57.44 -36.19
C VAL A 439 26.65 58.18 -36.85
N LYS A 440 25.46 58.22 -36.21
CA LYS A 440 24.31 59.00 -36.70
C LYS A 440 24.40 60.52 -36.45
N ARG A 441 25.19 60.98 -35.48
CA ARG A 441 25.44 62.42 -35.25
C ARG A 441 26.45 63.06 -36.21
N LYS A 442 27.22 62.27 -36.96
CA LYS A 442 28.10 62.78 -38.03
C LYS A 442 27.38 63.03 -39.36
N THR A 443 26.10 62.66 -39.50
CA THR A 443 25.33 62.80 -40.75
C THR A 443 24.19 63.83 -40.71
N PHE A 444 23.92 64.49 -39.58
CA PHE A 444 22.90 65.55 -39.50
C PHE A 444 23.32 66.67 -38.53
N ALA A 445 24.03 67.66 -39.06
CA ALA A 445 24.18 68.99 -38.47
C ALA A 445 24.40 70.01 -39.59
N ASN A 446 23.31 70.39 -40.25
CA ASN A 446 23.15 71.64 -41.01
C ASN A 446 21.64 71.90 -41.10
N GLU A 447 21.10 72.67 -40.15
CA GLU A 447 20.08 73.71 -40.38
C GLU A 447 19.60 74.30 -39.02
N PRO A 448 19.32 75.62 -38.94
CA PRO A 448 18.99 76.29 -37.69
C PRO A 448 17.49 76.56 -37.50
N VAL A 449 17.08 76.48 -36.22
CA VAL A 449 16.11 77.33 -35.50
C VAL A 449 14.67 77.41 -36.04
N ASP A 450 13.70 76.98 -35.21
CA ASP A 450 12.60 77.87 -34.78
C ASP A 450 11.95 77.41 -33.47
N THR A 451 11.60 78.40 -32.64
CA THR A 451 10.94 78.28 -31.34
C THR A 451 9.48 78.68 -31.48
N ASP A 452 8.53 77.81 -31.14
CA ASP A 452 7.43 78.11 -30.19
C ASP A 452 6.25 77.13 -30.26
N ARG A 453 5.68 76.91 -29.06
CA ARG A 453 4.25 76.64 -28.72
C ARG A 453 3.65 75.23 -28.81
N LEU A 454 3.19 74.85 -27.61
CA LEU A 454 1.84 74.37 -27.22
C LEU A 454 1.62 72.87 -26.91
N ASN A 455 1.26 72.70 -25.63
CA ASN A 455 0.49 71.64 -24.98
C ASN A 455 -0.56 70.93 -25.86
N ALA A 456 -0.65 69.60 -25.77
CA ALA A 456 -1.72 68.87 -25.08
C ALA A 456 -1.71 67.35 -25.41
N ASP A 457 -2.00 66.57 -24.36
CA ASP A 457 -2.66 65.26 -24.33
C ASP A 457 -1.96 63.94 -24.73
N ALA A 458 -1.93 63.09 -23.67
CA ALA A 458 -2.35 61.68 -23.63
C ALA A 458 -1.31 60.55 -23.69
N ASN A 459 -1.19 59.92 -22.50
CA ASN A 459 -1.13 58.48 -22.23
C ASN A 459 0.16 57.69 -22.49
N GLY A 460 0.74 57.18 -21.40
CA GLY A 460 1.25 55.80 -21.37
C GLY A 460 2.52 55.55 -20.58
N PHE A 461 2.35 54.92 -19.41
CA PHE A 461 3.28 54.01 -18.72
C PHE A 461 4.60 54.52 -18.13
N GLY A 462 4.84 54.13 -16.87
CA GLY A 462 6.19 53.75 -16.41
C GLY A 462 6.68 54.47 -15.16
N ALA A 463 6.61 53.77 -14.03
CA ALA A 463 7.14 54.19 -12.74
C ALA A 463 8.67 54.38 -12.74
N SER A 464 9.14 55.38 -11.99
CA SER A 464 10.51 55.47 -11.48
C SER A 464 10.52 56.41 -10.27
N TYR A 465 10.58 55.84 -9.06
CA TYR A 465 11.02 56.58 -7.88
C TYR A 465 12.47 56.22 -7.62
N LEU A 466 13.31 57.26 -7.68
CA LEU A 466 14.66 57.32 -7.16
C LEU A 466 14.70 56.97 -5.67
N VAL A 467 15.64 56.13 -5.25
CA VAL A 467 16.25 56.25 -3.92
C VAL A 467 17.77 56.16 -4.05
N ASN A 468 18.36 57.22 -3.52
CA ASN A 468 19.76 57.59 -3.48
C ASN A 468 20.56 56.60 -2.60
N VAL A 469 21.67 56.06 -3.12
CA VAL A 469 22.65 55.33 -2.29
C VAL A 469 23.75 56.32 -1.92
N ASN A 470 23.75 56.76 -0.67
CA ASN A 470 24.86 57.51 -0.11
C ASN A 470 25.98 56.53 0.26
N LYS A 471 27.18 56.75 -0.30
CA LYS A 471 28.43 56.15 0.18
C LYS A 471 28.87 56.95 1.42
N GLU A 472 29.60 56.28 2.32
CA GLU A 472 30.31 56.84 3.47
C GLU A 472 29.50 57.00 4.77
N THR A 473 29.57 55.98 5.64
CA THR A 473 30.00 56.08 7.05
C THR A 473 30.18 54.66 7.61
N GLY A 474 31.42 54.25 7.87
CA GLY A 474 31.73 53.06 8.67
C GLY A 474 31.59 53.35 10.16
N VAL A 475 31.27 52.34 10.96
CA VAL A 475 31.69 52.10 12.36
C VAL A 475 31.28 50.66 12.76
N LEU A 476 32.14 50.03 13.57
CA LEU A 476 32.13 48.66 14.07
C LEU A 476 31.68 48.56 15.56
N PHE A 477 31.17 47.37 15.94
CA PHE A 477 31.14 46.70 17.27
C PHE A 477 30.08 47.11 18.32
N PRO A 478 29.64 46.22 19.28
CA PRO A 478 30.44 45.17 19.92
C PRO A 478 29.84 43.75 20.15
N LEU A 479 30.79 42.81 20.23
CA LEU A 479 30.74 41.56 20.99
C LEU A 479 30.99 41.89 22.47
N ASN A 480 30.15 41.39 23.39
CA ASN A 480 30.54 41.14 24.78
C ASN A 480 30.99 39.66 24.84
N GLY A 481 32.13 39.24 25.39
CA GLY A 481 33.10 39.92 26.25
C GLY A 481 33.21 39.15 27.58
N ALA A 482 34.25 38.34 27.74
CA ALA A 482 34.90 38.06 29.01
C ALA A 482 36.28 37.41 28.78
N ASN A 483 37.31 38.15 29.20
CA ASN A 483 38.75 37.86 29.14
C ASN A 483 39.17 36.86 30.23
N ILE A 484 40.36 36.24 30.07
CA ILE A 484 41.55 36.42 30.94
C ILE A 484 42.76 35.70 30.27
N ALA A 485 43.94 36.31 30.43
CA ALA A 485 45.21 36.00 29.79
C ALA A 485 46.08 34.99 30.55
N ASN A 486 47.00 34.38 29.80
CA ASN A 486 48.32 33.77 30.09
C ASN A 486 48.70 33.37 31.54
N ASP A 487 49.09 32.09 31.71
CA ASP A 487 50.36 31.70 32.34
C ASP A 487 50.72 30.23 32.04
N GLU A 488 52.00 29.92 32.18
CA GLU A 488 52.73 28.74 31.71
C GLU A 488 52.42 27.39 32.41
N LEU A 489 52.99 26.34 31.79
CA LEU A 489 53.38 25.03 32.32
C LEU A 489 52.36 23.87 32.28
N PHE A 490 52.82 22.79 31.63
CA PHE A 490 52.27 21.45 31.55
C PHE A 490 51.62 20.95 32.85
N ASN A 491 50.34 20.56 32.81
CA ASN A 491 49.93 19.31 33.46
C ASN A 491 48.63 18.72 32.90
N THR A 492 48.59 17.40 32.96
CA THR A 492 47.69 16.43 32.32
C THR A 492 46.22 16.51 32.75
N SER A 493 45.29 16.48 31.78
CA SER A 493 43.92 15.88 31.77
C SER A 493 42.88 16.74 31.02
N SER A 494 41.98 16.09 30.27
CA SER A 494 40.75 16.62 29.61
C SER A 494 40.85 17.04 28.12
N PRO A 495 39.71 17.28 27.44
CA PRO A 495 39.11 16.44 26.40
C PRO A 495 39.39 16.96 24.97
N VAL A 496 39.32 16.06 23.98
CA VAL A 496 39.54 16.40 22.56
C VAL A 496 38.37 17.22 22.02
N THR A 497 38.44 18.54 22.12
CA THR A 497 37.67 19.47 21.29
C THR A 497 38.24 19.48 19.88
N SER A 498 37.39 19.12 18.92
CA SER A 498 37.65 19.18 17.48
C SER A 498 37.92 20.62 17.05
N THR A 499 39.18 20.93 16.78
CA THR A 499 39.57 22.16 16.09
C THR A 499 39.04 22.11 14.65
N THR A 500 38.00 22.90 14.42
CA THR A 500 37.46 23.29 13.12
C THR A 500 38.49 24.10 12.36
N PHE A 501 39.30 23.42 11.54
CA PHE A 501 40.13 24.08 10.53
C PHE A 501 39.23 24.51 9.36
N VAL A 502 38.54 25.64 9.52
CA VAL A 502 37.96 26.37 8.39
C VAL A 502 39.12 27.15 7.75
N PRO A 503 39.58 26.84 6.53
CA PRO A 503 40.41 27.79 5.83
C PRO A 503 39.55 29.03 5.59
N LYS A 504 39.87 30.14 6.26
CA LYS A 504 39.38 31.47 5.87
C LYS A 504 39.72 31.64 4.40
N MET A 505 38.70 31.55 3.54
CA MET A 505 38.84 31.77 2.12
C MET A 505 39.18 33.25 1.94
N GLY A 506 40.47 33.54 1.80
CA GLY A 506 40.99 34.89 1.62
C GLY A 506 40.31 35.57 0.45
N ILE A 507 40.12 36.88 0.61
CA ILE A 507 39.63 37.80 -0.41
C ILE A 507 40.45 37.58 -1.69
N PHE A 508 39.82 37.03 -2.73
CA PHE A 508 40.43 36.94 -4.05
C PHE A 508 40.48 38.35 -4.64
N THR A 509 41.68 38.92 -4.69
CA THR A 509 41.98 40.02 -5.59
C THR A 509 41.94 39.49 -7.02
N GLU A 510 41.17 40.18 -7.88
CA GLU A 510 40.99 39.85 -9.29
C GLU A 510 42.35 39.82 -10.02
N GLY A 511 42.60 38.80 -10.86
CA GLY A 511 43.60 38.93 -11.94
C GLY A 511 44.62 37.82 -12.17
N LYS A 512 44.54 36.62 -11.56
CA LYS A 512 45.43 35.49 -11.96
C LYS A 512 44.64 34.20 -12.29
N PRO A 513 45.02 33.46 -13.35
CA PRO A 513 44.41 32.17 -13.65
C PRO A 513 44.78 31.20 -12.52
N VAL A 514 43.78 30.77 -11.75
CA VAL A 514 43.95 29.76 -10.71
C VAL A 514 44.28 28.44 -11.41
N ASP A 515 45.42 27.84 -11.06
CA ASP A 515 45.83 26.54 -11.57
C ASP A 515 44.71 25.52 -11.44
N LYS A 516 44.37 24.85 -12.56
CA LYS A 516 43.28 23.86 -12.63
C LYS A 516 43.42 22.75 -11.58
N TYR A 517 44.65 22.47 -11.15
CA TYR A 517 45.01 21.43 -10.19
C TYR A 517 45.34 21.96 -8.79
N SER A 518 45.14 23.24 -8.51
CA SER A 518 45.30 23.79 -7.16
C SER A 518 44.36 23.08 -6.19
N ILE A 519 44.85 22.75 -4.99
CA ILE A 519 44.08 22.13 -3.91
C ILE A 519 42.78 22.90 -3.65
N MET A 520 42.82 24.24 -3.71
CA MET A 520 41.64 25.07 -3.51
C MET A 520 40.60 24.91 -4.63
N ASN A 521 41.04 24.72 -5.88
CA ASN A 521 40.13 24.45 -7.00
C ASN A 521 39.53 23.05 -6.94
N LEU A 522 40.30 22.06 -6.47
CA LEU A 522 39.82 20.70 -6.22
C LEU A 522 38.77 20.67 -5.10
N LEU A 523 39.01 21.37 -4.00
CA LEU A 523 38.04 21.53 -2.91
C LEU A 523 36.78 22.25 -3.39
N TYR A 524 36.93 23.29 -4.20
CA TYR A 524 35.81 24.02 -4.79
C TYR A 524 34.97 23.15 -5.72
N GLU A 525 35.58 22.43 -6.67
CA GLU A 525 34.83 21.53 -7.57
C GLU A 525 34.21 20.36 -6.80
N ASN A 526 34.87 19.82 -5.76
CA ASN A 526 34.28 18.82 -4.88
C ASN A 526 33.02 19.35 -4.18
N SER A 527 33.09 20.55 -3.58
CA SER A 527 31.94 21.18 -2.91
C SER A 527 30.77 21.40 -3.89
N LYS A 528 31.06 21.80 -5.13
CA LYS A 528 30.07 21.99 -6.19
C LYS A 528 29.42 20.69 -6.62
N GLN A 529 30.18 19.59 -6.70
CA GLN A 529 29.62 18.26 -6.97
C GLN A 529 28.71 17.80 -5.83
N MET A 530 29.14 17.96 -4.56
CA MET A 530 28.32 17.66 -3.39
C MET A 530 27.01 18.47 -3.39
N CYS A 531 27.04 19.76 -3.75
CA CYS A 531 25.83 20.58 -3.86
C CYS A 531 24.91 20.16 -5.01
N LYS A 532 25.43 19.65 -6.12
CA LYS A 532 24.60 19.08 -7.19
C LYS A 532 23.88 17.82 -6.72
N ILE A 533 24.58 16.93 -6.01
CA ILE A 533 24.01 15.72 -5.41
C ILE A 533 22.89 16.11 -4.45
N LEU A 534 23.15 17.05 -3.53
CA LEU A 534 22.17 17.51 -2.54
C LEU A 534 20.91 18.12 -3.20
N ARG A 535 21.07 18.97 -4.22
CA ARG A 535 19.93 19.57 -4.94
C ARG A 535 19.12 18.53 -5.70
N LEU A 536 19.79 17.55 -6.32
CA LEU A 536 19.11 16.46 -7.01
C LEU A 536 18.35 15.58 -6.01
N ALA A 537 18.99 15.23 -4.90
CA ALA A 537 18.40 14.47 -3.80
C ALA A 537 17.12 15.13 -3.25
N ASN A 538 17.12 16.45 -3.07
CA ASN A 538 15.94 17.20 -2.62
C ASN A 538 14.85 17.29 -3.69
N ARG A 539 15.22 17.37 -4.98
CA ARG A 539 14.27 17.45 -6.10
C ARG A 539 13.55 16.15 -6.39
N ILE A 540 14.25 15.02 -6.30
CA ILE A 540 13.70 13.70 -6.66
C ILE A 540 12.82 13.12 -5.55
N LEU A 541 13.19 13.31 -4.27
CA LEU A 541 12.56 12.58 -3.17
C LEU A 541 11.84 13.45 -2.13
N GLY A 542 11.87 14.79 -2.22
CA GLY A 542 11.08 15.67 -1.34
C GLY A 542 11.20 15.36 0.16
N MET A 543 12.35 14.81 0.60
CA MET A 543 12.54 14.36 1.98
C MET A 543 12.68 15.56 2.94
N PRO A 544 12.42 15.34 4.25
CA PRO A 544 12.55 16.37 5.26
C PRO A 544 13.94 16.98 5.26
N ASP A 545 13.97 18.28 5.57
CA ASP A 545 15.21 18.97 5.84
C ASP A 545 15.81 18.43 7.14
N LEU A 546 17.00 17.83 7.07
CA LEU A 546 17.71 17.30 8.24
C LEU A 546 18.06 18.42 9.24
N SER A 547 17.87 19.69 8.88
CA SER A 547 17.96 20.84 9.77
C SER A 547 16.83 20.91 10.83
N GLN A 548 15.70 20.22 10.61
CA GLN A 548 14.53 20.22 11.50
C GLN A 548 14.44 18.98 12.40
N VAL A 549 15.43 18.09 12.37
CA VAL A 549 15.57 17.05 13.40
C VAL A 549 16.17 17.75 14.61
N ASP A 550 15.29 18.22 15.51
CA ASP A 550 15.66 18.99 16.68
C ASP A 550 16.76 18.26 17.48
N ALA A 551 17.92 18.93 17.58
CA ALA A 551 19.04 18.50 18.42
C ALA A 551 18.71 18.55 19.93
N SER A 552 17.47 18.90 20.31
CA SER A 552 17.02 19.00 21.70
C SER A 552 16.53 17.69 22.31
N GLU A 553 16.34 16.62 21.54
CA GLU A 553 15.94 15.30 22.08
C GLU A 553 17.10 14.32 22.28
N GLN A 554 18.33 14.68 21.91
CA GLN A 554 19.51 13.94 22.34
C GLN A 554 19.95 14.47 23.70
N GLY A 555 19.47 13.82 24.77
CA GLY A 555 19.95 14.03 26.12
C GLY A 555 21.47 14.08 26.15
N LYS A 556 22.00 15.13 26.80
CA LYS A 556 23.44 15.28 27.09
C LYS A 556 23.97 13.93 27.60
N PRO A 557 25.06 13.37 27.04
CA PRO A 557 25.72 12.24 27.66
C PRO A 557 26.45 12.76 28.92
N SER A 558 25.79 12.69 30.07
CA SER A 558 26.44 12.91 31.37
C SER A 558 27.25 11.66 31.70
N LEU A 559 28.54 11.72 31.39
CA LEU A 559 29.54 10.74 31.80
C LEU A 559 29.92 10.98 33.28
N SER A 560 28.98 10.80 34.21
CA SER A 560 29.21 10.59 35.66
C SER A 560 27.90 10.80 36.42
N GLY A 561 27.43 9.79 37.14
CA GLY A 561 26.36 9.94 38.14
C GLY A 561 25.50 8.70 38.29
N GLU A 562 25.83 7.85 39.27
CA GLU A 562 24.87 6.94 39.88
C GLU A 562 23.69 7.76 40.43
N LEU A 563 22.47 7.42 40.03
CA LEU A 563 21.25 7.84 40.71
C LEU A 563 20.15 6.82 40.43
N ASN A 564 19.63 6.28 41.53
CA ASN A 564 18.56 5.30 41.61
C ASN A 564 17.24 5.85 41.03
N GLY A 565 16.57 5.05 40.19
CA GLY A 565 15.19 5.29 39.73
C GLY A 565 14.93 4.77 38.32
N GLU A 566 14.15 3.69 38.22
CA GLU A 566 13.67 3.05 36.98
C GLU A 566 13.16 4.06 35.92
N THR A 567 13.75 4.11 34.72
CA THR A 567 13.08 4.64 33.51
C THR A 567 13.73 4.16 32.19
N GLY A 568 13.02 3.26 31.49
CA GLY A 568 12.59 3.50 30.09
C GLY A 568 13.50 3.34 28.87
N ASN A 569 14.83 3.57 28.93
CA ASN A 569 15.56 3.93 27.68
C ASN A 569 16.40 2.83 26.99
N HIS A 570 16.42 1.61 27.54
CA HIS A 570 17.25 0.49 27.07
C HIS A 570 16.55 -0.85 27.28
N PHE A 571 16.94 -1.89 26.54
CA PHE A 571 16.46 -3.26 26.75
C PHE A 571 17.13 -3.96 27.96
N ALA A 572 17.33 -3.25 29.08
CA ALA A 572 17.93 -3.83 30.27
C ALA A 572 17.12 -5.03 30.79
N ASP A 573 17.81 -6.13 31.15
CA ASP A 573 17.28 -7.37 31.73
C ASP A 573 16.15 -8.04 30.94
N CYS A 574 16.31 -8.10 29.62
CA CYS A 574 15.36 -8.70 28.71
C CYS A 574 15.47 -10.23 28.69
N VAL A 575 14.61 -10.93 29.44
CA VAL A 575 14.49 -12.39 29.39
C VAL A 575 13.23 -12.77 28.64
N THR A 576 13.36 -13.16 27.38
CA THR A 576 12.21 -13.58 26.57
C THR A 576 12.51 -14.81 25.73
N ASN A 577 11.48 -15.61 25.48
CA ASN A 577 11.55 -16.74 24.56
C ASN A 577 11.16 -16.36 23.12
N LYS A 578 10.92 -15.06 22.85
CA LYS A 578 10.52 -14.54 21.54
C LYS A 578 11.73 -13.89 20.86
N SER A 579 12.06 -14.32 19.65
CA SER A 579 13.06 -13.65 18.80
C SER A 579 12.36 -12.61 17.90
N ILE A 580 13.05 -11.49 17.65
CA ILE A 580 12.59 -10.45 16.73
C ILE A 580 13.73 -10.13 15.76
N ASN A 581 13.40 -10.12 14.47
CA ASN A 581 14.27 -9.62 13.41
C ASN A 581 13.97 -8.16 13.11
N PHE A 582 14.99 -7.40 12.73
CA PHE A 582 14.82 -6.00 12.33
C PHE A 582 15.03 -5.84 10.82
N LEU A 583 14.03 -5.28 10.15
CA LEU A 583 14.00 -5.11 8.70
C LEU A 583 13.69 -3.64 8.36
N SER A 584 14.20 -3.18 7.22
CA SER A 584 13.83 -1.87 6.69
C SER A 584 13.48 -1.94 5.22
N ILE A 585 12.46 -1.18 4.83
CA ILE A 585 11.86 -1.16 3.50
C ILE A 585 11.66 0.30 3.09
N ASP A 586 11.86 0.61 1.81
CA ASP A 586 11.58 1.94 1.29
C ASP A 586 10.08 2.23 1.26
N SER A 587 9.64 3.21 2.05
CA SER A 587 8.21 3.55 2.18
C SER A 587 7.61 4.18 0.92
N LYS A 588 8.38 4.98 0.18
CA LYS A 588 7.94 5.61 -1.09
C LYS A 588 7.81 4.57 -2.19
N ARG A 589 8.79 3.68 -2.28
CA ARG A 589 8.86 2.70 -3.37
C ARG A 589 7.86 1.56 -3.17
N TYR A 590 7.76 1.05 -1.94
CA TYR A 590 6.93 -0.10 -1.61
C TYR A 590 5.64 0.29 -0.90
N ARG A 591 5.18 1.52 -1.16
CA ARG A 591 3.94 2.08 -0.63
C ARG A 591 2.73 1.15 -0.78
N TYR A 592 2.68 0.41 -1.89
CA TYR A 592 1.58 -0.53 -2.16
C TYR A 592 1.36 -1.57 -1.04
N PHE A 593 2.37 -1.93 -0.25
CA PHE A 593 2.14 -2.82 0.91
C PHE A 593 1.30 -2.13 1.97
N LEU A 594 1.60 -0.86 2.25
CA LEU A 594 0.88 -0.05 3.22
C LEU A 594 -0.52 0.28 2.70
N ASP A 595 -0.66 0.61 1.41
CA ASP A 595 -1.95 0.85 0.77
C ASP A 595 -2.86 -0.41 0.84
N ASN A 596 -2.30 -1.61 0.65
CA ASN A 596 -3.04 -2.88 0.81
C ASN A 596 -3.44 -3.15 2.28
N LEU A 597 -2.70 -2.58 3.22
CA LEU A 597 -3.05 -2.55 4.64
C LEU A 597 -4.00 -1.39 4.98
N ASN A 598 -4.47 -0.61 4.00
CA ASN A 598 -5.27 0.60 4.22
C ASN A 598 -4.59 1.63 5.13
N ILE A 599 -3.26 1.69 5.08
CA ILE A 599 -2.42 2.64 5.82
C ILE A 599 -1.90 3.67 4.84
N ASP A 600 -2.32 4.92 5.01
CA ASP A 600 -1.79 6.03 4.22
C ASP A 600 -0.53 6.60 4.87
N ILE A 601 0.63 6.27 4.29
CA ILE A 601 1.94 6.67 4.81
C ILE A 601 2.18 8.19 4.77
N ASP A 602 1.43 8.95 3.98
CA ASP A 602 1.59 10.40 3.88
C ASP A 602 1.10 11.13 5.14
N HIS A 603 0.26 10.49 5.95
CA HIS A 603 -0.19 11.04 7.24
C HIS A 603 0.88 10.94 8.32
N TYR A 604 1.87 10.07 8.14
CA TYR A 604 2.95 9.87 9.12
C TYR A 604 4.09 10.85 8.86
N ARG A 605 4.68 11.35 9.94
CA ARG A 605 5.83 12.25 9.86
C ARG A 605 6.96 11.60 9.06
N ASP A 606 7.51 12.38 8.13
CA ASP A 606 8.64 11.98 7.28
C ASP A 606 8.36 10.69 6.48
N GLU A 607 7.08 10.39 6.25
CA GLU A 607 6.58 9.20 5.55
C GLU A 607 7.20 7.90 6.09
N THR A 608 7.38 7.85 7.41
CA THR A 608 8.08 6.77 8.12
C THR A 608 7.17 6.10 9.13
N LEU A 609 7.14 4.76 9.12
CA LEU A 609 6.25 3.93 9.93
C LEU A 609 6.95 2.64 10.36
N ALA A 610 6.68 2.16 11.58
CA ALA A 610 7.13 0.86 12.04
C ALA A 610 5.95 -0.08 12.29
N ILE A 611 6.08 -1.33 11.82
CA ILE A 611 5.13 -2.40 12.08
C ILE A 611 5.86 -3.63 12.62
N ILE A 612 5.20 -4.41 13.47
CA ILE A 612 5.65 -5.76 13.82
C ILE A 612 4.78 -6.75 13.08
N VAL A 613 5.41 -7.64 12.34
CA VAL A 613 4.77 -8.76 11.63
C VAL A 613 5.13 -10.04 12.35
N ASP A 614 4.14 -10.66 12.97
CA ASP A 614 4.27 -11.91 13.71
C ASP A 614 3.62 -13.04 12.89
N VAL A 615 4.48 -13.83 12.25
CA VAL A 615 4.09 -14.99 11.43
C VAL A 615 4.30 -16.30 12.21
N VAL A 616 4.65 -16.22 13.51
CA VAL A 616 4.88 -17.41 14.33
C VAL A 616 3.56 -18.15 14.53
N ASN A 617 3.57 -19.46 14.31
CA ASN A 617 2.38 -20.34 14.36
C ASN A 617 1.26 -19.97 13.38
N ASP A 618 1.60 -19.46 12.19
CA ASP A 618 0.64 -19.09 11.13
C ASP A 618 -0.39 -18.01 11.56
N ASN A 619 -0.08 -17.23 12.59
CA ASN A 619 -1.04 -16.26 13.15
C ASN A 619 -1.16 -14.95 12.34
N GLU A 620 -0.27 -14.69 11.37
CA GLU A 620 -0.22 -13.51 10.48
C GLU A 620 -0.69 -12.21 11.15
N ASN A 621 -0.23 -11.98 12.39
CA ASN A 621 -0.63 -10.83 13.17
C ASN A 621 0.25 -9.64 12.79
N ILE A 622 -0.38 -8.49 12.57
CA ILE A 622 0.30 -7.23 12.30
C ILE A 622 0.02 -6.30 13.48
N TYR A 623 1.04 -5.63 13.98
CA TYR A 623 0.94 -4.60 15.00
C TYR A 623 1.48 -3.29 14.42
N LEU A 624 0.78 -2.19 14.69
CA LEU A 624 1.08 -0.87 14.14
C LEU A 624 1.58 0.04 15.25
N LEU A 625 2.71 0.72 15.04
CA LEU A 625 3.15 1.80 15.92
C LEU A 625 2.45 3.11 15.52
N ASP A 626 1.42 3.48 16.27
CA ASP A 626 0.65 4.71 16.07
C ASP A 626 1.24 5.89 16.87
N ALA A 627 2.52 6.20 16.62
CA ALA A 627 3.23 7.29 17.27
C ALA A 627 4.41 7.78 16.40
N ASN A 628 4.92 8.97 16.70
CA ASN A 628 6.16 9.46 16.07
C ASN A 628 7.32 8.48 16.35
N ILE A 629 8.11 8.20 15.31
CA ILE A 629 9.26 7.30 15.41
C ILE A 629 10.40 8.00 16.15
N THR A 630 10.65 7.54 17.37
CA THR A 630 11.76 7.96 18.24
C THR A 630 12.42 6.72 18.82
N ARG A 631 13.55 6.88 19.53
CA ARG A 631 14.19 5.75 20.23
C ARG A 631 13.20 5.12 21.21
N ASP A 632 12.56 5.95 22.02
CA ASP A 632 11.73 5.49 23.13
C ASP A 632 10.44 4.85 22.63
N SER A 633 9.78 5.43 21.62
CA SER A 633 8.57 4.83 21.04
C SER A 633 8.85 3.46 20.41
N LEU A 634 9.99 3.27 19.73
CA LEU A 634 10.36 1.97 19.17
C LEU A 634 10.75 0.95 20.24
N VAL A 635 11.47 1.35 21.28
CA VAL A 635 11.83 0.46 22.41
C VAL A 635 10.58 0.03 23.17
N LEU A 636 9.67 0.98 23.46
CA LEU A 636 8.39 0.69 24.10
C LEU A 636 7.53 -0.23 23.23
N PHE A 637 7.46 0.02 21.92
CA PHE A 637 6.72 -0.83 20.98
C PHE A 637 7.20 -2.29 20.98
N VAL A 638 8.52 -2.49 20.96
CA VAL A 638 9.11 -3.84 21.06
C VAL A 638 8.82 -4.47 22.42
N ARG A 639 8.97 -3.72 23.53
CA ARG A 639 8.66 -4.22 24.88
C ARG A 639 7.19 -4.61 25.04
N ASP A 640 6.27 -3.77 24.61
CA ASP A 640 4.83 -4.04 24.68
C ASP A 640 4.45 -5.25 23.82
N TYR A 641 5.15 -5.51 22.71
CA TYR A 641 4.99 -6.75 21.95
C TYR A 641 5.49 -7.97 22.73
N LEU A 642 6.69 -7.89 23.32
CA LEU A 642 7.26 -9.00 24.09
C LEU A 642 6.34 -9.37 25.28
N ASP A 643 5.76 -8.37 25.93
CA ASP A 643 4.81 -8.47 27.06
C ASP A 643 3.37 -8.83 26.63
N ASP A 644 3.08 -9.06 25.35
CA ASP A 644 1.73 -9.34 24.81
C ASP A 644 0.68 -8.25 25.12
N LYS A 645 1.10 -6.99 25.28
CA LYS A 645 0.22 -5.84 25.53
C LYS A 645 -0.36 -5.22 24.25
N LEU A 646 0.27 -5.46 23.10
CA LEU A 646 -0.16 -4.88 21.83
C LEU A 646 -1.44 -5.53 21.30
N THR A 647 -2.26 -4.71 20.63
CA THR A 647 -3.45 -5.18 19.94
C THR A 647 -3.18 -5.33 18.45
N ARG A 648 -3.67 -6.43 17.87
CA ARG A 648 -3.54 -6.71 16.44
C ARG A 648 -4.23 -5.60 15.62
N TYR A 649 -3.50 -5.06 14.64
CA TYR A 649 -4.03 -4.18 13.62
C TYR A 649 -5.09 -4.90 12.76
N ARG A 650 -6.19 -4.20 12.49
CA ARG A 650 -7.28 -4.67 11.64
C ARG A 650 -7.59 -3.60 10.62
N ARG A 651 -7.58 -3.97 9.34
CA ARG A 651 -7.99 -3.06 8.27
C ARG A 651 -9.45 -2.69 8.47
N SER A 652 -9.74 -1.40 8.42
CA SER A 652 -11.09 -0.86 8.42
C SER A 652 -11.12 0.25 7.39
N ASN A 653 -12.10 0.20 6.49
CA ASN A 653 -12.42 1.39 5.70
C ASN A 653 -13.20 2.33 6.61
N ASP A 654 -12.60 3.44 7.02
CA ASP A 654 -13.39 4.50 7.63
C ASP A 654 -14.28 5.09 6.55
N ILE A 655 -15.58 4.82 6.69
CA ILE A 655 -16.59 5.53 5.92
C ILE A 655 -16.49 6.96 6.43
N VAL A 656 -15.86 7.84 5.64
CA VAL A 656 -16.13 9.27 5.72
C VAL A 656 -17.61 9.40 5.53
N SER A 657 -18.33 9.52 6.64
CA SER A 657 -19.75 9.66 6.64
C SER A 657 -20.04 10.94 5.84
N GLU A 658 -20.88 10.85 4.81
CA GLU A 658 -21.25 12.01 3.99
C GLU A 658 -21.94 13.10 4.85
N SER A 659 -22.27 12.77 6.12
CA SER A 659 -22.68 13.69 7.18
C SER A 659 -21.57 14.58 7.76
N ASP A 660 -20.29 14.17 7.76
CA ASP A 660 -19.19 15.00 8.33
C ASP A 660 -18.77 16.15 7.42
N ARG A 661 -19.08 16.10 6.13
CA ARG A 661 -18.81 17.21 5.19
C ARG A 661 -19.77 18.40 5.34
N LEU A 662 -20.79 18.29 6.19
CA LEU A 662 -21.76 19.36 6.45
C LEU A 662 -21.61 20.02 7.83
N GLY A 663 -20.54 19.69 8.57
CA GLY A 663 -20.29 20.18 9.94
C GLY A 663 -19.18 21.24 10.09
N GLU A 664 -18.33 21.44 9.09
CA GLU A 664 -17.29 22.47 9.14
C GLU A 664 -17.83 23.81 8.62
N THR A 665 -18.32 24.62 9.57
CA THR A 665 -18.45 26.06 9.36
C THR A 665 -17.05 26.67 9.29
N VAL A 666 -16.43 26.59 8.11
CA VAL A 666 -15.18 27.29 7.81
C VAL A 666 -15.44 28.79 7.79
N SER A 667 -15.00 29.47 8.85
CA SER A 667 -14.69 30.90 8.81
C SER A 667 -13.42 31.08 7.97
N ASP A 668 -13.59 31.23 6.66
CA ASP A 668 -12.48 31.41 5.72
C ASP A 668 -12.26 32.90 5.40
N HIS A 669 -11.17 33.43 5.95
CA HIS A 669 -10.44 34.54 5.36
C HIS A 669 -9.15 33.97 4.78
N SER A 670 -9.13 33.65 3.48
CA SER A 670 -7.98 33.92 2.60
C SER A 670 -8.25 33.42 1.18
N SER A 671 -8.00 34.31 0.24
CA SER A 671 -8.17 34.18 -1.20
C SER A 671 -7.02 33.43 -1.88
N ASN A 672 -7.32 32.38 -2.66
CA ASN A 672 -6.56 32.06 -3.87
C ASN A 672 -7.40 31.26 -4.90
N PRO A 673 -7.65 31.77 -6.13
CA PRO A 673 -8.60 31.19 -7.06
C PRO A 673 -7.91 30.43 -8.21
N SER A 674 -7.77 29.10 -8.09
CA SER A 674 -7.49 28.26 -9.27
C SER A 674 -7.66 26.76 -9.03
N LYS A 675 -8.89 26.31 -8.75
CA LYS A 675 -9.34 24.95 -9.10
C LYS A 675 -10.78 25.04 -9.63
N LYS A 676 -10.94 24.77 -10.94
CA LYS A 676 -12.24 24.67 -11.60
C LYS A 676 -13.04 23.53 -10.97
N ARG A 677 -14.00 23.89 -10.11
CA ARG A 677 -15.04 22.99 -9.61
C ARG A 677 -15.99 22.69 -10.77
N VAL A 678 -16.08 21.44 -11.17
CA VAL A 678 -17.18 20.94 -11.99
C VAL A 678 -18.42 20.99 -11.11
N VAL A 679 -19.26 22.01 -11.33
CA VAL A 679 -20.56 22.15 -10.65
C VAL A 679 -21.55 21.27 -11.40
N SER A 680 -22.00 20.18 -10.77
CA SER A 680 -23.15 19.40 -11.24
C SER A 680 -24.43 20.25 -11.06
N LEU A 681 -25.24 20.31 -12.10
CA LEU A 681 -26.36 21.25 -12.27
C LEU A 681 -27.68 20.81 -11.61
N ASN A 682 -27.68 19.90 -10.63
CA ASN A 682 -28.91 19.41 -10.00
C ASN A 682 -28.84 19.52 -8.47
N ARG A 683 -29.15 20.71 -7.95
CA ARG A 683 -29.11 21.05 -6.52
C ARG A 683 -30.44 20.84 -5.78
N GLN A 684 -31.38 20.09 -6.35
CA GLN A 684 -32.76 19.98 -5.86
C GLN A 684 -33.10 18.64 -5.20
N PHE A 685 -32.13 17.73 -5.03
CA PHE A 685 -32.35 16.40 -4.43
C PHE A 685 -31.60 16.15 -3.10
N ASP A 686 -30.78 17.08 -2.62
CA ASP A 686 -29.86 16.85 -1.48
C ASP A 686 -30.49 17.02 -0.07
N SER A 687 -31.82 16.93 0.07
CA SER A 687 -32.47 17.10 1.40
C SER A 687 -33.60 16.11 1.72
N ILE A 688 -33.58 14.92 1.12
CA ILE A 688 -34.37 13.79 1.62
C ILE A 688 -33.42 12.90 2.42
N PRO A 689 -33.62 12.69 3.74
CA PRO A 689 -32.88 11.68 4.47
C PRO A 689 -33.30 10.29 3.97
N ILE A 690 -32.63 9.81 2.93
CA ILE A 690 -32.76 8.45 2.43
C ILE A 690 -32.02 7.56 3.43
N THR A 691 -32.75 6.90 4.33
CA THR A 691 -32.16 5.79 5.08
C THR A 691 -31.68 4.75 4.08
N PRO A 692 -30.37 4.43 4.03
CA PRO A 692 -29.85 3.48 3.05
C PRO A 692 -30.49 2.11 3.30
N LEU A 693 -31.05 1.52 2.24
CA LEU A 693 -31.74 0.22 2.29
C LEU A 693 -30.80 -0.93 2.67
N LEU A 694 -29.52 -0.78 2.30
CA LEU A 694 -28.39 -1.58 2.76
C LEU A 694 -27.36 -0.62 3.36
N SER A 695 -27.13 -0.70 4.67
CA SER A 695 -26.05 0.04 5.31
C SER A 695 -24.71 -0.68 5.17
N GLU A 696 -23.64 0.07 4.98
CA GLU A 696 -22.28 -0.46 4.93
C GLU A 696 -21.72 -0.67 6.35
N LEU A 697 -21.13 -1.84 6.58
CA LEU A 697 -20.40 -2.17 7.80
C LEU A 697 -18.89 -2.09 7.54
N THR A 698 -18.20 -1.65 8.57
CA THR A 698 -16.74 -1.52 8.64
C THR A 698 -16.22 -2.42 9.76
N ALA A 699 -14.93 -2.72 9.79
CA ALA A 699 -14.38 -3.51 10.90
C ALA A 699 -14.60 -2.85 12.27
N SER A 700 -14.57 -1.51 12.34
CA SER A 700 -14.81 -0.74 13.56
C SER A 700 -16.26 -0.79 14.05
N ASN A 701 -17.26 -0.69 13.14
CA ASN A 701 -18.67 -0.65 13.53
C ASN A 701 -19.34 -2.03 13.56
N PHE A 702 -18.75 -3.06 12.94
CA PHE A 702 -19.37 -4.37 12.74
C PHE A 702 -19.88 -4.97 14.06
N TYR A 703 -19.03 -5.04 15.08
CA TYR A 703 -19.41 -5.66 16.34
C TYR A 703 -20.50 -4.85 17.06
N SER A 704 -20.35 -3.52 17.12
CA SER A 704 -21.29 -2.62 17.79
C SER A 704 -22.71 -2.66 17.20
N LEU A 705 -22.82 -2.84 15.88
CA LEU A 705 -24.10 -2.86 15.18
C LEU A 705 -24.71 -4.27 15.13
N THR A 706 -23.91 -5.33 15.06
CA THR A 706 -24.40 -6.71 14.94
C THR A 706 -24.74 -7.37 16.27
N HIS A 707 -24.01 -7.07 17.34
CA HIS A 707 -24.18 -7.71 18.65
C HIS A 707 -25.17 -6.97 19.55
N ASN A 708 -25.99 -7.73 20.29
CA ASN A 708 -26.99 -7.20 21.23
C ASN A 708 -27.98 -6.18 20.63
N SER A 709 -28.21 -6.25 19.31
CA SER A 709 -29.17 -5.42 18.63
C SER A 709 -30.61 -5.87 18.91
N SER A 710 -31.52 -4.91 19.04
CA SER A 710 -32.95 -5.17 19.24
C SER A 710 -33.67 -5.65 17.96
N SER A 711 -33.01 -5.52 16.81
CA SER A 711 -33.49 -5.93 15.49
C SER A 711 -32.66 -7.09 14.96
N SER A 712 -33.27 -7.98 14.17
CA SER A 712 -32.53 -9.02 13.47
C SER A 712 -31.77 -8.41 12.29
N ILE A 713 -30.53 -8.81 12.06
CA ILE A 713 -29.64 -8.18 11.09
C ILE A 713 -29.16 -9.21 10.08
N LEU A 714 -29.41 -8.97 8.80
CA LEU A 714 -28.89 -9.79 7.71
C LEU A 714 -27.67 -9.09 7.11
N VAL A 715 -26.50 -9.71 7.22
CA VAL A 715 -25.22 -9.17 6.73
C VAL A 715 -24.77 -9.92 5.49
N PHE A 716 -24.47 -9.17 4.43
CA PHE A 716 -23.91 -9.67 3.17
C PHE A 716 -22.43 -9.36 3.05
N PHE A 717 -21.63 -10.42 2.99
CA PHE A 717 -20.19 -10.36 2.83
C PHE A 717 -19.88 -10.45 1.35
N TYR A 718 -19.20 -9.43 0.84
CA TYR A 718 -18.86 -9.32 -0.56
C TYR A 718 -17.43 -8.85 -0.76
N SER A 719 -17.00 -8.91 -2.02
CA SER A 719 -15.72 -8.39 -2.51
C SER A 719 -15.99 -7.66 -3.82
N LYS A 720 -15.22 -6.61 -4.11
CA LYS A 720 -15.30 -5.90 -5.40
C LYS A 720 -14.76 -6.75 -6.56
N TYR A 721 -13.90 -7.72 -6.28
CA TYR A 721 -13.30 -8.62 -7.27
C TYR A 721 -14.11 -9.90 -7.50
N CYS A 722 -15.11 -10.14 -6.67
CA CYS A 722 -15.98 -11.31 -6.77
C CYS A 722 -17.03 -11.16 -7.89
N GLY A 723 -16.93 -12.00 -8.94
CA GLY A 723 -17.83 -11.94 -10.09
C GLY A 723 -19.31 -12.26 -9.80
N LEU A 724 -19.60 -13.09 -8.78
CA LEU A 724 -20.97 -13.42 -8.36
C LEU A 724 -21.60 -12.37 -7.44
N CYS A 725 -20.76 -11.56 -6.77
CA CYS A 725 -21.21 -10.63 -5.74
C CYS A 725 -22.16 -9.55 -6.26
N PRO A 726 -21.99 -8.95 -7.46
CA PRO A 726 -22.97 -8.03 -8.03
C PRO A 726 -24.36 -8.64 -8.23
N ALA A 727 -24.44 -9.90 -8.69
CA ALA A 727 -25.70 -10.59 -8.89
C ALA A 727 -26.43 -10.84 -7.56
N TYR A 728 -25.69 -11.30 -6.54
CA TYR A 728 -26.24 -11.52 -5.20
C TYR A 728 -26.65 -10.21 -4.54
N SER A 729 -25.85 -9.16 -4.70
CA SER A 729 -26.15 -7.82 -4.20
C SER A 729 -27.46 -7.28 -4.77
N HIS A 730 -27.70 -7.45 -6.08
CA HIS A 730 -28.97 -7.05 -6.70
C HIS A 730 -30.17 -7.81 -6.11
N ILE A 731 -30.07 -9.14 -5.95
CA ILE A 731 -31.14 -9.96 -5.37
C ILE A 731 -31.44 -9.53 -3.93
N LEU A 732 -30.39 -9.28 -3.14
CA LEU A 732 -30.51 -8.83 -1.76
C LEU A 732 -31.08 -7.41 -1.67
N TYR A 733 -30.69 -6.50 -2.55
CA TYR A 733 -31.23 -5.16 -2.64
C TYR A 733 -32.74 -5.19 -2.89
N VAL A 734 -33.20 -5.94 -3.90
CA VAL A 734 -34.63 -6.09 -4.18
C VAL A 734 -35.37 -6.71 -2.99
N PHE A 735 -34.76 -7.69 -2.33
CA PHE A 735 -35.35 -8.32 -1.15
C PHE A 735 -35.45 -7.36 0.05
N SER A 736 -34.43 -6.54 0.28
CA SER A 736 -34.44 -5.47 1.30
C SER A 736 -35.52 -4.43 1.00
N PHE A 737 -35.74 -4.10 -0.27
CA PHE A 737 -36.78 -3.17 -0.68
C PHE A 737 -38.19 -3.70 -0.38
N ILE A 738 -38.43 -4.98 -0.67
CA ILE A 738 -39.69 -5.65 -0.32
C ILE A 738 -39.96 -5.58 1.19
N LEU A 739 -38.91 -5.66 2.00
CA LEU A 739 -38.99 -5.72 3.46
C LEU A 739 -38.68 -4.40 4.17
N SER A 740 -38.54 -3.29 3.43
CA SER A 740 -38.18 -1.96 3.94
C SER A 740 -39.12 -1.42 5.03
N HIS A 741 -40.37 -1.90 5.09
CA HIS A 741 -41.35 -1.52 6.10
C HIS A 741 -41.26 -2.31 7.41
N VAL A 742 -40.40 -3.34 7.49
CA VAL A 742 -40.22 -4.20 8.66
C VAL A 742 -39.06 -3.64 9.50
N LYS A 743 -39.39 -2.80 10.49
CA LYS A 743 -38.37 -2.08 11.30
C LYS A 743 -37.52 -2.98 12.20
N GLU A 744 -37.99 -4.19 12.50
CA GLU A 744 -37.26 -5.15 13.33
C GLU A 744 -36.27 -6.02 12.52
N LEU A 745 -36.14 -5.76 11.22
CA LEU A 745 -35.19 -6.42 10.33
C LEU A 745 -34.37 -5.38 9.59
N SER A 746 -33.04 -5.45 9.69
CA SER A 746 -32.12 -4.57 8.95
C SER A 746 -31.24 -5.37 8.01
N PHE A 747 -30.92 -4.76 6.87
CA PHE A 747 -30.03 -5.32 5.85
C PHE A 747 -28.75 -4.52 5.84
N MET A 748 -27.63 -5.22 5.92
CA MET A 748 -26.30 -4.62 5.95
C MET A 748 -25.38 -5.38 5.01
N ARG A 749 -24.29 -4.75 4.60
CA ARG A 749 -23.25 -5.38 3.79
C ARG A 749 -21.87 -4.97 4.29
N VAL A 750 -20.88 -5.82 4.06
CA VAL A 750 -19.49 -5.58 4.41
C VAL A 750 -18.58 -6.04 3.28
N ASP A 751 -17.70 -5.15 2.84
CA ASP A 751 -16.60 -5.48 1.94
C ASP A 751 -15.51 -6.22 2.71
N SER A 752 -15.37 -7.52 2.47
CA SER A 752 -14.42 -8.39 3.15
C SER A 752 -12.97 -8.21 2.66
N ASP A 753 -12.75 -7.55 1.52
CA ASP A 753 -11.38 -7.30 1.03
C ASP A 753 -10.72 -6.14 1.78
N THR A 754 -11.52 -5.20 2.26
CA THR A 754 -11.07 -3.95 2.87
C THR A 754 -11.31 -3.88 4.38
N ASN A 755 -11.97 -4.88 4.97
CA ASN A 755 -12.29 -4.91 6.39
C ASN A 755 -11.89 -6.25 7.02
N ASP A 756 -10.98 -6.22 7.98
CA ASP A 756 -10.54 -7.39 8.72
C ASP A 756 -11.46 -7.62 9.92
N LEU A 757 -12.32 -8.62 9.79
CA LEU A 757 -13.27 -9.01 10.83
C LEU A 757 -12.64 -10.05 11.77
N PRO A 758 -13.14 -10.18 13.02
CA PRO A 758 -12.71 -11.25 13.92
C PRO A 758 -12.90 -12.62 13.25
N TYR A 759 -11.96 -13.55 13.48
CA TYR A 759 -11.93 -14.88 12.86
C TYR A 759 -13.29 -15.62 12.81
N PRO A 760 -14.13 -15.62 13.87
CA PRO A 760 -15.45 -16.27 13.82
C PRO A 760 -16.41 -15.73 12.74
N PHE A 761 -16.18 -14.52 12.23
CA PHE A 761 -17.04 -13.85 11.25
C PHE A 761 -16.40 -13.76 9.87
N VAL A 762 -15.19 -14.30 9.67
CA VAL A 762 -14.54 -14.32 8.36
C VAL A 762 -15.16 -15.44 7.52
N PRO A 763 -15.80 -15.12 6.38
CA PRO A 763 -16.44 -16.13 5.56
C PRO A 763 -15.39 -16.95 4.79
N HIS A 764 -15.54 -18.27 4.72
CA HIS A 764 -14.63 -19.15 3.97
C HIS A 764 -14.58 -18.89 2.45
N ALA A 765 -15.54 -18.12 1.91
CA ALA A 765 -15.59 -17.69 0.51
C ALA A 765 -16.68 -16.63 0.32
N LEU A 766 -16.62 -15.92 -0.80
CA LEU A 766 -17.52 -14.84 -1.15
C LEU A 766 -18.31 -15.19 -2.42
N PRO A 767 -19.58 -14.75 -2.54
CA PRO A 767 -20.38 -14.06 -1.51
C PRO A 767 -20.84 -14.99 -0.37
N SER A 768 -21.04 -14.43 0.82
CA SER A 768 -21.67 -15.12 1.95
C SER A 768 -22.72 -14.24 2.63
N VAL A 769 -23.76 -14.85 3.20
CA VAL A 769 -24.82 -14.14 3.94
C VAL A 769 -24.98 -14.74 5.32
N LEU A 770 -24.89 -13.90 6.35
CA LEU A 770 -25.10 -14.28 7.75
C LEU A 770 -26.29 -13.54 8.34
N LEU A 771 -27.05 -14.22 9.20
CA LEU A 771 -28.15 -13.65 9.96
C LEU A 771 -27.78 -13.61 11.45
N PHE A 772 -27.90 -12.43 12.06
CA PHE A 772 -27.82 -12.19 13.49
C PHE A 772 -29.23 -11.96 14.04
N PRO A 773 -29.83 -12.93 14.76
CA PRO A 773 -31.15 -12.75 15.35
C PRO A 773 -31.17 -11.70 16.46
N ALA A 774 -32.27 -10.95 16.57
CA ALA A 774 -32.48 -9.96 17.63
C ALA A 774 -32.29 -10.57 19.03
N ASN A 775 -31.48 -9.93 19.87
CA ASN A 775 -31.13 -10.37 21.24
C ASN A 775 -30.51 -11.78 21.33
N ALA A 776 -30.09 -12.39 20.22
CA ALA A 776 -29.48 -13.72 20.17
C ALA A 776 -28.41 -13.78 19.08
N SER A 777 -27.50 -12.80 19.07
CA SER A 777 -26.42 -12.71 18.07
C SER A 777 -25.45 -13.89 18.11
N GLN A 778 -25.39 -14.61 19.24
CA GLN A 778 -24.62 -15.85 19.40
C GLN A 778 -25.19 -17.00 18.55
N ASP A 779 -26.50 -17.00 18.29
CA ASP A 779 -27.19 -17.99 17.45
C ASP A 779 -27.19 -17.57 15.97
N SER A 780 -26.09 -16.95 15.52
CA SER A 780 -25.95 -16.50 14.13
C SER A 780 -25.97 -17.68 13.16
N LEU A 781 -26.56 -17.46 11.98
CA LEU A 781 -26.76 -18.51 10.99
C LEU A 781 -26.16 -18.09 9.65
N VAL A 782 -25.57 -19.05 8.93
CA VAL A 782 -25.00 -18.86 7.59
C VAL A 782 -25.98 -19.37 6.54
N PHE A 783 -26.13 -18.63 5.44
CA PHE A 783 -26.89 -19.08 4.27
C PHE A 783 -26.14 -20.21 3.57
N ASP A 784 -26.81 -21.33 3.32
CA ASP A 784 -26.21 -22.50 2.69
C ASP A 784 -25.86 -22.24 1.22
N ARG A 785 -24.62 -22.53 0.84
CA ARG A 785 -24.11 -22.35 -0.53
C ARG A 785 -24.68 -23.35 -1.52
N GLY A 786 -25.13 -24.52 -1.05
CA GLY A 786 -25.80 -25.50 -1.90
C GLY A 786 -27.18 -25.03 -2.38
N GLU A 787 -27.77 -24.04 -1.71
CA GLU A 787 -29.09 -23.52 -2.08
C GLU A 787 -29.01 -22.39 -3.12
N PRO A 788 -29.94 -22.35 -4.10
CA PRO A 788 -29.97 -21.28 -5.09
C PRO A 788 -30.29 -19.93 -4.44
N PHE A 789 -29.44 -18.94 -4.67
CA PHE A 789 -29.59 -17.61 -4.09
C PHE A 789 -30.74 -16.85 -4.75
N THR A 790 -31.93 -16.97 -4.17
CA THR A 790 -33.18 -16.39 -4.66
C THR A 790 -33.98 -15.79 -3.51
N GLN A 791 -34.88 -14.85 -3.80
CA GLN A 791 -35.75 -14.23 -2.79
C GLN A 791 -36.53 -15.26 -1.96
N THR A 792 -36.99 -16.34 -2.60
CA THR A 792 -37.73 -17.43 -1.92
C THR A 792 -36.87 -18.18 -0.93
N ARG A 793 -35.61 -18.49 -1.29
CA ARG A 793 -34.67 -19.17 -0.38
C ARG A 793 -34.19 -18.24 0.72
N LEU A 794 -33.94 -16.97 0.43
CA LEU A 794 -33.64 -15.94 1.43
C LEU A 794 -34.78 -15.79 2.45
N LEU A 795 -36.03 -15.80 1.99
CA LEU A 795 -37.19 -15.81 2.88
C LEU A 795 -37.22 -17.06 3.76
N ALA A 796 -37.01 -18.25 3.19
CA ALA A 796 -36.96 -19.49 3.98
C ALA A 796 -35.84 -19.45 5.03
N PHE A 797 -34.66 -18.93 4.66
CA PHE A 797 -33.53 -18.72 5.55
C PHE A 797 -33.85 -17.77 6.72
N LEU A 798 -34.43 -16.60 6.45
CA LEU A 798 -34.87 -15.66 7.49
C LEU A 798 -35.87 -16.30 8.45
N LEU A 799 -36.87 -17.01 7.91
CA LEU A 799 -37.91 -17.66 8.70
C LEU A 799 -37.36 -18.82 9.54
N ARG A 800 -36.30 -19.49 9.10
CA ARG A 800 -35.62 -20.52 9.87
C ARG A 800 -34.92 -19.90 11.08
N GLY A 801 -34.16 -18.82 10.86
CA GLY A 801 -33.28 -18.25 11.87
C GLY A 801 -33.89 -17.25 12.86
N ILE A 802 -34.94 -16.52 12.49
CA ILE A 802 -35.57 -15.57 13.40
C ILE A 802 -36.41 -16.33 14.41
N HIS A 803 -36.08 -16.41 15.70
CA HIS A 803 -36.93 -17.13 16.67
C HIS A 803 -38.25 -16.43 17.02
N ASP A 804 -38.32 -15.10 16.86
CA ASP A 804 -39.54 -14.34 17.09
C ASP A 804 -40.60 -14.66 16.03
N LEU A 805 -41.61 -15.38 16.47
CA LEU A 805 -42.70 -15.84 15.64
C LEU A 805 -43.60 -14.69 15.16
N GLU A 806 -43.67 -13.57 15.87
CA GLU A 806 -44.39 -12.38 15.41
C GLU A 806 -43.65 -11.74 14.24
N LEU A 807 -42.33 -11.58 14.34
CA LEU A 807 -41.49 -11.09 13.24
C LEU A 807 -41.56 -12.01 12.01
N ARG A 808 -41.54 -13.34 12.17
CA ARG A 808 -41.75 -14.29 11.06
C ARG A 808 -43.06 -14.03 10.31
N MET A 809 -44.16 -13.82 11.04
CA MET A 809 -45.47 -13.52 10.46
C MET A 809 -45.46 -12.18 9.71
N HIS A 810 -44.83 -11.16 10.29
CA HIS A 810 -44.74 -9.84 9.66
C HIS A 810 -43.95 -9.87 8.35
N ILE A 811 -42.79 -10.54 8.34
CA ILE A 811 -41.95 -10.72 7.14
C ILE A 811 -42.73 -11.46 6.05
N TYR A 812 -43.38 -12.58 6.38
CA TYR A 812 -44.12 -13.37 5.39
C TYR A 812 -45.29 -12.58 4.78
N LEU A 813 -46.04 -11.85 5.61
CA LEU A 813 -47.12 -10.96 5.16
C LEU A 813 -46.60 -9.80 4.31
N ALA A 814 -45.43 -9.23 4.65
CA ALA A 814 -44.79 -8.18 3.87
C ALA A 814 -44.38 -8.67 2.48
N VAL A 815 -43.85 -9.89 2.36
CA VAL A 815 -43.58 -10.52 1.06
C VAL A 815 -44.87 -10.74 0.27
N CYS A 816 -45.94 -11.24 0.90
CA CYS A 816 -47.23 -11.41 0.22
C CYS A 816 -47.80 -10.10 -0.31
N LEU A 817 -47.54 -8.98 0.35
CA LEU A 817 -47.98 -7.64 -0.07
C LEU A 817 -47.40 -7.23 -1.43
N LYS A 818 -46.15 -7.63 -1.70
CA LYS A 818 -45.42 -7.32 -2.95
C LYS A 818 -45.54 -8.44 -3.99
N ALA A 819 -46.18 -9.56 -3.66
CA ALA A 819 -46.34 -10.68 -4.58
C ALA A 819 -47.31 -10.35 -5.73
N ASN A 820 -46.99 -10.86 -6.93
CA ASN A 820 -47.88 -10.76 -8.09
C ASN A 820 -49.21 -11.49 -7.84
N LYS A 821 -50.29 -11.07 -8.53
CA LYS A 821 -51.64 -11.63 -8.37
C LYS A 821 -51.69 -13.16 -8.46
N ALA A 822 -50.86 -13.77 -9.31
CA ALA A 822 -50.76 -15.22 -9.47
C ALA A 822 -50.15 -15.94 -8.25
N HIS A 823 -49.22 -15.31 -7.55
CA HIS A 823 -48.47 -15.89 -6.42
C HIS A 823 -49.01 -15.47 -5.04
N ALA A 824 -49.76 -14.37 -4.96
CA ALA A 824 -50.33 -13.88 -3.71
C ALA A 824 -51.25 -14.91 -3.02
N PHE A 825 -51.97 -15.74 -3.78
CA PHE A 825 -52.79 -16.82 -3.24
C PHE A 825 -51.95 -17.93 -2.57
N SER A 826 -50.91 -18.40 -3.26
CA SER A 826 -49.96 -19.40 -2.71
C SER A 826 -49.25 -18.85 -1.46
N CYS A 827 -48.87 -17.57 -1.49
CA CYS A 827 -48.26 -16.88 -0.35
C CYS A 827 -49.19 -16.88 0.88
N LEU A 828 -50.47 -16.52 0.72
CA LEU A 828 -51.46 -16.54 1.80
C LEU A 828 -51.73 -17.96 2.34
N GLN A 829 -51.64 -18.98 1.50
CA GLN A 829 -51.74 -20.37 1.95
C GLN A 829 -50.56 -20.74 2.87
N GLY A 830 -49.35 -20.24 2.58
CA GLY A 830 -48.19 -20.33 3.47
C GLY A 830 -48.42 -19.65 4.81
N VAL A 831 -48.94 -18.41 4.80
CA VAL A 831 -49.34 -17.67 6.01
C VAL A 831 -50.34 -18.46 6.85
N HIS A 832 -51.36 -19.07 6.20
CA HIS A 832 -52.36 -19.86 6.91
C HIS A 832 -51.77 -21.06 7.65
N ARG A 833 -50.85 -21.81 7.01
CA ARG A 833 -50.17 -22.96 7.63
C ARG A 833 -49.34 -22.52 8.85
N MET A 834 -48.57 -21.44 8.70
CA MET A 834 -47.75 -20.90 9.80
C MET A 834 -48.63 -20.43 10.97
N LEU A 835 -49.75 -19.79 10.65
CA LEU A 835 -50.69 -19.28 11.63
C LEU A 835 -51.45 -20.40 12.36
N HIS A 836 -51.72 -21.52 11.69
CA HIS A 836 -52.25 -22.73 12.33
C HIS A 836 -51.27 -23.29 13.38
N ALA A 837 -49.98 -23.41 13.03
CA ALA A 837 -48.93 -23.82 13.96
C ALA A 837 -48.78 -22.83 15.14
N TYR A 838 -48.85 -21.52 14.88
CA TYR A 838 -48.83 -20.46 15.89
C TYR A 838 -49.94 -20.64 16.93
N LEU A 839 -51.17 -20.82 16.45
CA LEU A 839 -52.35 -20.94 17.30
C LEU A 839 -52.28 -22.18 18.18
N LEU A 840 -51.74 -23.29 17.66
CA LEU A 840 -51.51 -24.50 18.44
C LEU A 840 -50.50 -24.26 19.56
N LYS A 841 -49.33 -23.69 19.24
CA LYS A 841 -48.30 -23.33 20.25
C LYS A 841 -48.83 -22.35 21.30
N SER A 842 -49.60 -21.34 20.88
CA SER A 842 -50.18 -20.35 21.79
C SER A 842 -51.22 -20.94 22.73
N ARG A 843 -52.03 -21.89 22.26
CA ARG A 843 -52.98 -22.63 23.11
C ARG A 843 -52.26 -23.49 24.15
N LEU A 844 -51.19 -24.19 23.75
CA LEU A 844 -50.36 -24.98 24.66
C LEU A 844 -49.69 -24.09 25.73
N ALA A 845 -49.14 -22.95 25.31
CA ALA A 845 -48.54 -21.98 26.23
C ALA A 845 -49.57 -21.41 27.21
N LEU A 846 -50.76 -21.04 26.72
CA LEU A 846 -51.88 -20.59 27.54
C LEU A 846 -52.27 -21.64 28.58
N ALA A 847 -52.45 -22.89 28.17
CA ALA A 847 -52.80 -24.00 29.06
C ALA A 847 -51.75 -24.20 30.17
N ARG A 848 -50.44 -24.17 29.81
CA ARG A 848 -49.35 -24.23 30.79
C ARG A 848 -49.39 -23.05 31.77
N THR A 849 -49.53 -21.82 31.28
CA THR A 849 -49.60 -20.64 32.16
C THR A 849 -50.85 -20.60 33.04
N TYR A 850 -51.97 -21.15 32.57
CA TYR A 850 -53.19 -21.25 33.34
C TYR A 850 -53.06 -22.31 34.44
N GLY A 851 -52.39 -23.43 34.16
CA GLY A 851 -51.97 -24.41 35.18
C GLY A 851 -51.07 -23.78 36.25
N SER A 852 -50.04 -23.03 35.84
CA SER A 852 -49.16 -22.31 36.78
C SER A 852 -49.90 -21.23 37.58
N LEU A 853 -50.88 -20.53 36.99
CA LEU A 853 -51.73 -19.58 37.70
C LEU A 853 -52.54 -20.27 38.80
N ARG A 854 -53.08 -21.46 38.52
CA ARG A 854 -53.85 -22.26 39.48
C ARG A 854 -52.98 -22.71 40.66
N HIS A 855 -51.72 -23.06 40.42
CA HIS A 855 -50.76 -23.38 41.49
C HIS A 855 -50.25 -22.12 42.24
N ALA A 856 -50.10 -20.99 41.54
CA ALA A 856 -49.65 -19.73 42.12
C ALA A 856 -50.75 -18.96 42.87
N ALA A 857 -52.02 -19.35 42.73
CA ALA A 857 -53.16 -18.74 43.43
C ALA A 857 -53.07 -18.86 44.97
N GLY A 858 -52.20 -19.73 45.50
CA GLY A 858 -51.83 -19.81 46.92
C GLY A 858 -50.54 -19.09 47.31
N SER A 859 -49.94 -18.26 46.42
CA SER A 859 -48.68 -17.54 46.65
C SER A 859 -48.86 -16.00 46.51
N SER A 860 -47.79 -15.21 46.73
CA SER A 860 -47.76 -13.73 46.67
C SER A 860 -48.67 -13.10 45.60
N LEU A 861 -49.48 -12.09 45.96
CA LEU A 861 -50.38 -11.32 45.08
C LEU A 861 -49.72 -10.87 43.75
N THR A 862 -48.41 -10.59 43.80
CA THR A 862 -47.62 -10.18 42.63
C THR A 862 -47.43 -11.29 41.60
N SER A 863 -47.33 -12.55 42.03
CA SER A 863 -47.19 -13.70 41.13
C SER A 863 -48.52 -13.96 40.41
N THR A 864 -49.65 -13.91 41.14
CA THR A 864 -51.00 -14.08 40.60
C THR A 864 -51.33 -13.00 39.57
N PHE A 865 -50.97 -11.74 39.84
CA PHE A 865 -51.13 -10.64 38.89
C PHE A 865 -50.30 -10.85 37.61
N ARG A 866 -49.03 -11.26 37.73
CA ARG A 866 -48.17 -11.56 36.57
C ARG A 866 -48.74 -12.68 35.70
N TYR A 867 -49.25 -13.75 36.30
CA TYR A 867 -49.83 -14.87 35.55
C TYR A 867 -51.16 -14.49 34.89
N ASN A 868 -52.03 -13.72 35.57
CA ASN A 868 -53.28 -13.20 34.98
C ASN A 868 -53.02 -12.31 33.76
N MET A 869 -52.02 -11.43 33.84
CA MET A 869 -51.57 -10.62 32.71
C MET A 869 -51.05 -11.47 31.54
N LYS A 870 -50.24 -12.49 31.81
CA LYS A 870 -49.77 -13.43 30.77
C LYS A 870 -50.92 -14.17 30.10
N VAL A 871 -51.92 -14.62 30.87
CA VAL A 871 -53.15 -15.26 30.34
C VAL A 871 -53.93 -14.31 29.44
N LYS A 872 -54.19 -13.07 29.89
CA LYS A 872 -54.85 -12.03 29.06
C LYS A 872 -54.10 -11.78 27.75
N LYS A 873 -52.77 -11.68 27.81
CA LYS A 873 -51.91 -11.52 26.62
C LYS A 873 -52.08 -12.66 25.61
N TYR A 874 -52.06 -13.92 26.05
CA TYR A 874 -52.26 -15.07 25.16
C TYR A 874 -53.67 -15.12 24.58
N LEU A 875 -54.70 -14.77 25.36
CA LEU A 875 -56.09 -14.72 24.88
C LEU A 875 -56.28 -13.68 23.78
N VAL A 876 -55.74 -12.47 23.95
CA VAL A 876 -55.79 -11.41 22.92
C VAL A 876 -55.11 -11.88 21.64
N ARG A 877 -53.90 -12.45 21.74
CA ARG A 877 -53.18 -13.02 20.59
C ARG A 877 -53.99 -14.11 19.89
N ILE A 878 -54.55 -15.07 20.62
CA ILE A 878 -55.34 -16.17 20.04
C ILE A 878 -56.59 -15.64 19.33
N LYS A 879 -57.34 -14.70 19.95
CA LYS A 879 -58.52 -14.10 19.33
C LYS A 879 -58.16 -13.41 18.01
N TYR A 880 -57.04 -12.69 18.02
CA TYR A 880 -56.55 -11.96 16.87
C TYR A 880 -56.11 -12.87 15.71
N TYR A 881 -55.23 -13.84 15.98
CA TYR A 881 -54.77 -14.74 14.93
C TYR A 881 -55.90 -15.63 14.41
N LYS A 882 -56.85 -16.05 15.26
CA LYS A 882 -58.06 -16.77 14.79
C LYS A 882 -58.87 -15.95 13.79
N PHE A 883 -59.01 -14.64 14.00
CA PHE A 883 -59.68 -13.75 13.05
C PHE A 883 -58.98 -13.77 11.68
N ILE A 884 -57.66 -13.59 11.66
CA ILE A 884 -56.86 -13.69 10.42
C ILE A 884 -57.05 -15.07 9.77
N GLN A 885 -56.99 -16.14 10.57
CA GLN A 885 -57.15 -17.52 10.08
C GLN A 885 -58.49 -17.73 9.38
N HIS A 886 -59.57 -17.27 10.02
CA HIS A 886 -60.92 -17.40 9.52
C HIS A 886 -61.12 -16.57 8.24
N PHE A 887 -60.58 -15.36 8.22
CA PHE A 887 -60.59 -14.50 7.04
C PHE A 887 -59.88 -15.16 5.84
N ILE A 888 -58.67 -15.69 6.04
CA ILE A 888 -57.94 -16.38 4.98
C ILE A 888 -58.72 -17.62 4.49
N ARG A 889 -59.26 -18.41 5.43
CA ARG A 889 -60.01 -19.62 5.09
C ARG A 889 -61.26 -19.32 4.26
N ASN A 890 -62.08 -18.35 4.67
CA ASN A 890 -63.36 -18.07 4.00
C ASN A 890 -63.18 -17.40 2.64
N HIS A 891 -62.25 -16.45 2.53
CA HIS A 891 -62.10 -15.66 1.30
C HIS A 891 -61.19 -16.30 0.25
N PHE A 892 -60.29 -17.21 0.66
CA PHE A 892 -59.30 -17.80 -0.24
C PHE A 892 -59.39 -19.32 -0.34
N LEU A 893 -59.52 -20.06 0.78
CA LEU A 893 -59.50 -21.53 0.73
C LEU A 893 -60.86 -22.15 0.41
N ALA A 894 -61.96 -21.53 0.87
CA ALA A 894 -63.32 -21.98 0.60
C ALA A 894 -63.93 -21.38 -0.69
N GLY A 895 -63.44 -20.21 -1.14
CA GLY A 895 -64.00 -19.47 -2.28
C GLY A 895 -63.27 -19.72 -3.60
N ARG A 896 -63.72 -20.69 -4.42
CA ARG A 896 -63.22 -20.94 -5.80
C ARG A 896 -63.79 -19.98 -6.86
N THR A 897 -64.12 -18.72 -6.54
CA THR A 897 -64.71 -17.80 -7.53
C THR A 897 -63.66 -16.92 -8.20
N ALA A 898 -63.74 -16.76 -9.53
CA ALA A 898 -62.85 -15.89 -10.32
C ALA A 898 -62.85 -14.42 -9.83
N ARG A 899 -63.91 -14.00 -9.12
CA ARG A 899 -64.07 -12.67 -8.50
C ARG A 899 -63.15 -12.46 -7.30
N SER A 900 -62.88 -13.51 -6.50
CA SER A 900 -61.92 -13.45 -5.38
C SER A 900 -60.48 -13.23 -5.87
N ARG A 901 -60.08 -13.92 -6.96
CA ARG A 901 -58.74 -13.77 -7.59
C ARG A 901 -58.44 -12.35 -8.09
N ARG A 902 -59.46 -11.58 -8.50
CA ARG A 902 -59.27 -10.19 -8.97
C ARG A 902 -58.99 -9.19 -7.84
N LYS A 903 -59.44 -9.47 -6.60
CA LYS A 903 -59.30 -8.57 -5.43
C LYS A 903 -58.23 -9.00 -4.42
N VAL A 904 -57.45 -10.04 -4.72
CA VAL A 904 -56.45 -10.63 -3.79
C VAL A 904 -55.52 -9.58 -3.19
N ASN A 905 -54.95 -8.68 -3.99
CA ASN A 905 -54.04 -7.65 -3.48
C ASN A 905 -54.73 -6.72 -2.47
N HIS A 906 -55.97 -6.30 -2.73
CA HIS A 906 -56.73 -5.46 -1.80
C HIS A 906 -56.95 -6.15 -0.45
N TYR A 907 -57.25 -7.45 -0.47
CA TYR A 907 -57.38 -8.25 0.76
C TYR A 907 -56.05 -8.45 1.48
N VAL A 908 -54.93 -8.62 0.75
CA VAL A 908 -53.59 -8.69 1.36
C VAL A 908 -53.23 -7.36 2.03
N HIS A 909 -53.49 -6.23 1.37
CA HIS A 909 -53.31 -4.89 1.96
C HIS A 909 -54.16 -4.71 3.22
N TYR A 910 -55.43 -5.12 3.18
CA TYR A 910 -56.32 -5.08 4.34
C TYR A 910 -55.78 -5.95 5.48
N LEU A 911 -55.42 -7.20 5.21
CA LEU A 911 -54.84 -8.11 6.21
C LEU A 911 -53.55 -7.55 6.84
N TYR A 912 -52.67 -6.97 6.02
CA TYR A 912 -51.44 -6.33 6.49
C TYR A 912 -51.74 -5.11 7.39
N SER A 913 -52.73 -4.29 7.02
CA SER A 913 -53.17 -3.14 7.83
C SER A 913 -53.76 -3.58 9.18
N VAL A 914 -54.60 -4.62 9.18
CA VAL A 914 -55.16 -5.18 10.42
C VAL A 914 -54.04 -5.78 11.27
N TYR A 915 -53.08 -6.48 10.67
CA TYR A 915 -51.90 -7.06 11.35
C TYR A 915 -51.06 -6.01 12.05
N THR A 916 -50.68 -4.96 11.34
CA THR A 916 -49.87 -3.87 11.90
C THR A 916 -50.58 -3.12 13.02
N LYS A 917 -51.88 -2.80 12.88
CA LYS A 917 -52.66 -2.16 13.95
C LYS A 917 -52.71 -3.00 15.23
N CYS A 918 -52.99 -4.30 15.10
CA CYS A 918 -53.10 -5.18 16.26
C CYS A 918 -51.74 -5.48 16.90
N ARG A 919 -50.68 -5.60 16.10
CA ARG A 919 -49.31 -5.68 16.60
C ARG A 919 -48.95 -4.45 17.44
N ASN A 920 -49.25 -3.25 16.96
CA ASN A 920 -48.99 -2.00 17.69
C ASN A 920 -49.75 -1.96 19.02
N GLN A 921 -51.00 -2.43 19.05
CA GLN A 921 -51.75 -2.56 20.32
C GLN A 921 -51.12 -3.57 21.27
N ILE A 922 -50.69 -4.74 20.78
CA ILE A 922 -50.01 -5.76 21.60
C ILE A 922 -48.66 -5.24 22.13
N GLN A 923 -47.90 -4.50 21.33
CA GLN A 923 -46.65 -3.86 21.76
C GLN A 923 -46.90 -2.80 22.84
N ARG A 924 -47.94 -1.96 22.70
CA ARG A 924 -48.35 -1.02 23.75
C ARG A 924 -48.72 -1.75 25.04
N MET A 925 -49.50 -2.82 24.96
CA MET A 925 -49.81 -3.66 26.12
C MET A 925 -48.57 -4.28 26.77
N ASN A 926 -47.58 -4.72 25.97
CA ASN A 926 -46.32 -5.25 26.49
C ASN A 926 -45.49 -4.17 27.19
N SER A 927 -45.48 -2.95 26.66
CA SER A 927 -44.81 -1.79 27.27
C SER A 927 -45.44 -1.44 28.62
N VAL A 928 -46.76 -1.31 28.66
CA VAL A 928 -47.56 -1.11 29.89
C VAL A 928 -47.28 -2.23 30.89
N HIS A 929 -47.30 -3.50 30.44
CA HIS A 929 -46.98 -4.65 31.29
C HIS A 929 -45.56 -4.59 31.86
N GLY A 930 -44.56 -4.22 31.06
CA GLY A 930 -43.18 -4.06 31.51
C GLY A 930 -43.01 -2.92 32.52
N ARG A 931 -43.73 -1.81 32.34
CA ARG A 931 -43.76 -0.71 33.31
C ARG A 931 -44.44 -1.12 34.61
N LEU A 932 -45.62 -1.75 34.54
CA LEU A 932 -46.30 -2.32 35.70
C LEU A 932 -45.44 -3.34 36.45
N ASN A 933 -44.74 -4.22 35.75
CA ASN A 933 -43.88 -5.21 36.38
C ASN A 933 -42.68 -4.56 37.09
N ARG A 934 -42.06 -3.51 36.51
CA ARG A 934 -41.00 -2.73 37.16
C ARG A 934 -41.50 -1.97 38.39
N LEU A 935 -42.70 -1.38 38.32
CA LEU A 935 -43.36 -0.72 39.46
C LEU A 935 -43.72 -1.71 40.58
N LEU A 936 -44.04 -2.96 40.24
CA LEU A 936 -44.32 -4.02 41.19
C LEU A 936 -43.06 -4.63 41.83
N THR A 937 -41.87 -4.43 41.26
CA THR A 937 -40.59 -4.96 41.78
C THR A 937 -39.66 -3.90 42.41
N SER A 938 -39.95 -2.60 42.29
CA SER A 938 -39.14 -1.50 42.84
C SER A 938 -39.42 -1.24 44.34
N PRO A 939 -38.40 -0.90 45.17
CA PRO A 939 -38.53 -0.75 46.62
C PRO A 939 -39.12 0.60 47.13
N GLN A 940 -39.40 1.60 46.28
CA GLN A 940 -39.94 2.89 46.72
C GLN A 940 -41.48 2.94 46.71
N VAL A 941 -42.09 3.37 47.84
CA VAL A 941 -43.50 3.08 48.19
C VAL A 941 -44.50 4.20 47.84
N GLU A 942 -44.18 5.48 48.00
CA GLU A 942 -45.17 6.57 47.92
C GLU A 942 -45.48 7.06 46.50
N SER A 943 -44.49 7.11 45.60
CA SER A 943 -44.73 7.42 44.17
C SER A 943 -45.41 6.29 43.38
N ARG A 944 -45.72 5.17 44.07
CA ARG A 944 -46.16 3.89 43.48
C ARG A 944 -47.65 3.88 43.17
N GLN A 945 -48.51 4.38 44.06
CA GLN A 945 -49.96 4.27 43.89
C GLN A 945 -50.49 5.10 42.72
N TYR A 946 -49.99 6.33 42.54
CA TYR A 946 -50.47 7.22 41.48
C TYR A 946 -50.10 6.70 40.09
N ARG A 947 -48.81 6.35 39.86
CA ARG A 947 -48.35 5.79 38.59
C ARG A 947 -48.91 4.40 38.29
N LEU A 948 -49.14 3.58 39.32
CA LEU A 948 -49.77 2.26 39.14
C LEU A 948 -51.24 2.38 38.74
N LYS A 949 -51.96 3.37 39.28
CA LYS A 949 -53.36 3.67 38.92
C LYS A 949 -53.49 4.29 37.52
N GLU A 950 -52.48 5.02 37.07
CA GLU A 950 -52.42 5.61 35.72
C GLU A 950 -52.07 4.58 34.64
N GLU A 951 -51.22 3.58 34.95
CA GLU A 951 -50.83 2.51 34.02
C GLU A 951 -51.83 1.34 33.93
N LEU A 952 -52.67 1.14 34.97
CA LEU A 952 -53.75 0.13 35.00
C LEU A 952 -54.97 0.60 34.20
#